data_AF-A0A2V8VU73-F1
#
_entry.id   AF-A0A2V8VU73-F1
#
_cell.length_a   1.000
_cell.length_b   1.000
_cell.length_c   1.000
_cell.angle_alpha   90.00
_cell.angle_beta   90.00
_cell.angle_gamma   90.00
#
_symmetry.space_group_name_H-M   'P 1'
#
loop_
_entity.id
_entity.type
_entity.pdbx_description
1 polymer ?
#
loop_
_entity_poly.entity_id
_entity_poly.type
_entity_poly.pdbx_seq_one_letter_code
_entity_poly.pdbx_strand_id
1 'polypeptide(L)'
;MPANKPKFYLTTPIYYTNGLPHIGHTYSTIVCDTIRRYKRMRGYDVVMTTGTDEHGVNVERAAKKAGVPESEFVAKMAAEWKALWDELGIPSDEFIRTTDLKHAHTVQWLFKLCRENGFVYPGHYTGQYCIYDNAYVDVKAGENCPDCGRPTETVTEANYFFKLSAFQKPLLHWYAKHPEFIQPESRRNEILSFVEGGLRDLSITRTSVRWGIPVPGEEPHVFYVWFDALTAYLSAVGGPNYEKQGYWPADVHIVGKDIIRFHTVYWPAFLMAAGLPIPKQVWAHGWFLMDAAKMSKSKGNVVTPRPIVGVLGMDALRYYLLRETVFGQDGNFSYDAIVTRYNSDLANGLGNLASRTAAMIEKSSGGKIPKPAALQPQDMALAEQVQATISEVLELYDNLAFSRVLEEIWSLIAATDKYLTAEHPWSLSESDADQQRRATILWITAEVLRVVTALAHPILPGSTAKVWSLLGQRSQPASVALDGLRWGQLAPGTPLGKSQALFPRIEKAEAIERMESMENEPQKQPSPATAATPASTPVAGGAAAAAAPAASEKIGIEDFAKVEMRVGQIKTAERIVGADKLLKLTVDIGTEIRQICAGIAQYYEPEKLIGRKVAVVVNLAPRKLRGVESNGMIVAASVGPEGRPVLAGFPDEDVEIGARLK
;
A
#
# COMPACT_ATOMS: atom_id res chain seq x y z
N MET A 1 40.30 12.22 0.73
CA MET A 1 39.17 11.35 0.32
C MET A 1 38.20 11.31 1.48
N PRO A 2 36.89 11.53 1.30
CA PRO A 2 35.96 11.38 2.42
C PRO A 2 36.09 9.95 2.96
N ALA A 3 36.06 9.81 4.29
CA ALA A 3 36.19 8.53 4.97
C ALA A 3 35.24 7.48 4.35
N ASN A 4 35.72 6.25 4.17
CA ASN A 4 34.98 5.17 3.51
C ASN A 4 33.72 4.84 4.34
N LYS A 5 32.56 5.40 3.96
CA LYS A 5 31.29 5.21 4.68
C LYS A 5 30.86 3.74 4.60
N PRO A 6 30.30 3.15 5.67
CA PRO A 6 29.72 1.81 5.59
C PRO A 6 28.58 1.81 4.57
N LYS A 7 28.57 0.80 3.70
CA LYS A 7 27.53 0.65 2.67
C LYS A 7 26.27 0.02 3.27
N PHE A 8 25.11 0.44 2.78
CA PHE A 8 23.81 -0.12 3.13
C PHE A 8 22.97 -0.28 1.87
N TYR A 9 22.55 -1.50 1.56
CA TYR A 9 21.72 -1.81 0.41
C TYR A 9 20.32 -2.24 0.84
N LEU A 10 19.31 -1.51 0.38
CA LEU A 10 17.91 -1.76 0.74
C LEU A 10 17.03 -1.80 -0.51
N THR A 11 16.00 -2.64 -0.51
CA THR A 11 15.08 -2.73 -1.66
C THR A 11 13.62 -2.67 -1.26
N THR A 12 12.80 -2.06 -2.11
CA THR A 12 11.37 -2.38 -2.19
C THR A 12 11.20 -3.70 -2.96
N PRO A 13 9.98 -4.25 -3.06
CA PRO A 13 9.65 -5.13 -4.17
C PRO A 13 9.80 -4.37 -5.49
N ILE A 14 10.03 -5.08 -6.59
CA ILE A 14 9.73 -4.53 -7.91
C ILE A 14 8.24 -4.74 -8.20
N TYR A 15 7.60 -3.77 -8.85
CA TYR A 15 6.16 -3.74 -8.97
C TYR A 15 5.67 -4.15 -10.36
N TYR A 16 4.63 -4.98 -10.39
CA TYR A 16 4.09 -5.52 -11.63
C TYR A 16 3.38 -4.45 -12.46
N THR A 17 3.74 -4.28 -13.73
CA THR A 17 3.28 -3.15 -14.58
C THR A 17 1.90 -3.32 -15.21
N ASN A 18 1.01 -4.14 -14.64
CA ASN A 18 -0.38 -4.27 -15.13
C ASN A 18 -1.31 -3.13 -14.64
N GLY A 19 -0.75 -2.10 -14.01
CA GLY A 19 -1.51 -0.99 -13.46
C GLY A 19 -0.69 0.14 -12.86
N LEU A 20 -1.41 1.23 -12.58
CA LEU A 20 -0.88 2.35 -11.81
C LEU A 20 -0.72 2.01 -10.33
N PRO A 21 0.19 2.70 -9.62
CA PRO A 21 0.40 2.53 -8.18
C PRO A 21 -0.83 2.91 -7.35
N HIS A 22 -1.01 2.19 -6.24
CA HIS A 22 -1.97 2.50 -5.19
C HIS A 22 -1.24 2.58 -3.85
N ILE A 23 -1.94 2.96 -2.78
CA ILE A 23 -1.33 3.22 -1.47
C ILE A 23 -0.51 2.05 -0.91
N GLY A 24 -0.87 0.80 -1.20
CA GLY A 24 -0.03 -0.37 -0.83
C GLY A 24 1.38 -0.34 -1.43
N HIS A 25 1.55 0.06 -2.69
CA HIS A 25 2.86 0.23 -3.31
C HIS A 25 3.59 1.45 -2.73
N THR A 26 2.87 2.56 -2.56
CA THR A 26 3.39 3.78 -1.94
C THR A 26 3.90 3.51 -0.53
N TYR A 27 3.24 2.64 0.23
CA TYR A 27 3.62 2.27 1.57
C TYR A 27 4.99 1.59 1.62
N SER A 28 5.21 0.54 0.82
CA SER A 28 6.51 -0.12 0.74
C SER A 28 7.63 0.86 0.35
N THR A 29 7.36 1.75 -0.62
CA THR A 29 8.33 2.77 -1.05
C THR A 29 8.61 3.82 0.04
N ILE A 30 7.60 4.28 0.78
CA ILE A 30 7.75 5.22 1.90
C ILE A 30 8.56 4.63 3.05
N VAL A 31 8.32 3.35 3.38
CA VAL A 31 9.10 2.63 4.40
C VAL A 31 10.58 2.62 3.99
N CYS A 32 10.86 2.18 2.77
CA CYS A 32 12.22 2.16 2.23
C CYS A 32 12.89 3.53 2.21
N ASP A 33 12.17 4.57 1.79
CA ASP A 33 12.70 5.94 1.79
C ASP A 33 12.96 6.46 3.22
N THR A 34 12.12 6.12 4.19
CA THR A 34 12.34 6.42 5.60
C THR A 34 13.63 5.78 6.12
N ILE A 35 13.81 4.48 5.86
CA ILE A 35 15.04 3.74 6.23
C ILE A 35 16.26 4.38 5.57
N ARG A 36 16.18 4.71 4.27
CA ARG A 36 17.26 5.37 3.54
C ARG A 36 17.68 6.69 4.19
N ARG A 37 16.71 7.57 4.46
CA ARG A 37 16.97 8.88 5.08
C ARG A 37 17.62 8.71 6.44
N TYR A 38 17.07 7.81 7.25
CA TYR A 38 17.61 7.48 8.56
C TYR A 38 19.05 6.96 8.48
N LYS A 39 19.33 5.93 7.68
CA LYS A 39 20.67 5.35 7.55
C LYS A 39 21.69 6.36 6.98
N ARG A 40 21.29 7.24 6.06
CA ARG A 40 22.15 8.36 5.61
C ARG A 40 22.51 9.31 6.74
N MET A 41 21.55 9.65 7.60
CA MET A 41 21.78 10.48 8.80
C MET A 41 22.58 9.75 9.90
N ARG A 42 22.66 8.41 9.83
CA ARG A 42 23.60 7.55 10.61
C ARG A 42 24.95 7.35 9.92
N GLY A 43 25.24 8.10 8.85
CA GLY A 43 26.56 8.10 8.19
C GLY A 43 26.79 6.99 7.16
N TYR A 44 25.77 6.20 6.81
CA TYR A 44 25.89 5.16 5.79
C TYR A 44 25.87 5.75 4.37
N ASP A 45 26.55 5.05 3.46
CA ASP A 45 26.35 5.20 2.03
C ASP A 45 25.25 4.24 1.58
N VAL A 46 24.09 4.79 1.22
CA VAL A 46 22.86 4.01 1.05
C VAL A 46 22.40 4.00 -0.40
N VAL A 47 22.19 2.80 -0.92
CA VAL A 47 21.48 2.56 -2.19
C VAL A 47 20.10 1.96 -1.89
N MET A 48 19.05 2.67 -2.30
CA MET A 48 17.69 2.15 -2.35
C MET A 48 17.32 1.78 -3.78
N THR A 49 17.08 0.49 -4.02
CA THR A 49 16.53 0.00 -5.29
C THR A 49 15.00 -0.15 -5.21
N THR A 50 14.33 0.39 -6.21
CA THR A 50 12.95 0.04 -6.58
C THR A 50 12.92 -0.36 -8.05
N GLY A 51 11.75 -0.72 -8.59
CA GLY A 51 11.66 -1.03 -10.00
C GLY A 51 10.35 -1.62 -10.45
N THR A 52 10.34 -2.10 -11.68
CA THR A 52 9.18 -2.68 -12.35
C THR A 52 9.44 -4.10 -12.83
N ASP A 53 8.49 -4.98 -12.52
CA ASP A 53 8.36 -6.32 -13.09
C ASP A 53 7.47 -6.23 -14.33
N GLU A 54 8.07 -6.49 -15.48
CA GLU A 54 7.56 -6.12 -16.80
C GLU A 54 7.28 -7.35 -17.67
N HIS A 55 7.51 -8.57 -17.18
CA HIS A 55 7.31 -9.79 -17.97
C HIS A 55 6.09 -10.61 -17.52
N GLY A 56 5.71 -11.59 -18.34
CA GLY A 56 4.66 -12.55 -18.00
C GLY A 56 3.28 -12.26 -18.59
N VAL A 57 2.40 -13.24 -18.42
CA VAL A 57 1.10 -13.31 -19.12
C VAL A 57 0.16 -12.14 -18.79
N ASN A 58 0.23 -11.60 -17.58
CA ASN A 58 -0.67 -10.54 -17.16
C ASN A 58 -0.30 -9.19 -17.81
N VAL A 59 0.99 -8.93 -18.02
CA VAL A 59 1.45 -7.78 -18.81
C VAL A 59 1.06 -7.95 -20.28
N GLU A 60 1.27 -9.14 -20.86
CA GLU A 60 0.88 -9.44 -22.24
C GLU A 60 -0.62 -9.18 -22.47
N ARG A 61 -1.48 -9.63 -21.55
CA ARG A 61 -2.93 -9.37 -21.60
C ARG A 61 -3.26 -7.88 -21.47
N ALA A 62 -2.57 -7.16 -20.60
CA ALA A 62 -2.80 -5.72 -20.40
C ALA A 62 -2.39 -4.90 -21.64
N ALA A 63 -1.24 -5.21 -22.24
CA ALA A 63 -0.78 -4.58 -23.48
C ALA A 63 -1.74 -4.84 -24.64
N LYS A 64 -2.18 -6.10 -24.82
CA LYS A 64 -3.20 -6.48 -25.83
C LYS A 64 -4.52 -5.73 -25.62
N LYS A 65 -5.00 -5.62 -24.38
CA LYS A 65 -6.21 -4.84 -24.04
C LYS A 65 -6.05 -3.35 -24.36
N ALA A 66 -4.84 -2.81 -24.19
CA ALA A 66 -4.51 -1.43 -24.54
C ALA A 66 -4.26 -1.21 -26.05
N GLY A 67 -4.17 -2.28 -26.85
CA GLY A 67 -3.94 -2.20 -28.29
C GLY A 67 -2.54 -1.74 -28.69
N VAL A 68 -1.53 -1.93 -27.82
CA VAL A 68 -0.13 -1.52 -28.08
C VAL A 68 0.83 -2.70 -27.86
N PRO A 69 2.03 -2.71 -28.48
CA PRO A 69 3.06 -3.72 -28.22
C PRO A 69 3.47 -3.78 -26.74
N GLU A 70 3.83 -4.97 -26.25
CA GLU A 70 4.20 -5.20 -24.85
C GLU A 70 5.38 -4.30 -24.42
N SER A 71 6.39 -4.15 -25.27
CA SER A 71 7.56 -3.29 -25.00
C SER A 71 7.18 -1.81 -24.83
N GLU A 72 6.22 -1.32 -25.61
CA GLU A 72 5.73 0.06 -25.52
C GLU A 72 4.88 0.24 -24.25
N PHE A 73 4.02 -0.72 -23.96
CA PHE A 73 3.18 -0.72 -22.75
C PHE A 73 4.01 -0.64 -21.48
N VAL A 74 5.01 -1.52 -21.32
CA VAL A 74 5.84 -1.54 -20.11
C VAL A 74 6.76 -0.33 -20.01
N ALA A 75 7.26 0.19 -21.14
CA ALA A 75 8.04 1.42 -21.14
C ALA A 75 7.22 2.63 -20.66
N LYS A 76 5.98 2.76 -21.14
CA LYS A 76 5.04 3.78 -20.66
C LYS A 76 4.76 3.61 -19.17
N MET A 77 4.45 2.38 -18.74
CA MET A 77 4.13 2.11 -17.33
C MET A 77 5.32 2.40 -16.42
N ALA A 78 6.52 1.93 -16.75
CA ALA A 78 7.72 2.22 -15.96
C ALA A 78 7.99 3.73 -15.83
N ALA A 79 7.78 4.50 -16.92
CA ALA A 79 7.87 5.95 -16.87
C ALA A 79 6.84 6.58 -15.93
N GLU A 80 5.59 6.12 -15.95
CA GLU A 80 4.52 6.59 -15.05
C GLU A 80 4.82 6.26 -13.57
N TRP A 81 5.34 5.07 -13.29
CA TRP A 81 5.77 4.66 -11.94
C TRP A 81 6.91 5.56 -11.43
N LYS A 82 7.95 5.75 -12.24
CA LYS A 82 9.08 6.61 -11.88
C LYS A 82 8.64 8.05 -11.68
N ALA A 83 7.83 8.60 -12.59
CA ALA A 83 7.30 9.95 -12.49
C ALA A 83 6.47 10.17 -11.23
N LEU A 84 5.65 9.18 -10.83
CA LEU A 84 4.91 9.27 -9.57
C LEU A 84 5.85 9.31 -8.36
N TRP A 85 6.92 8.50 -8.33
CA TRP A 85 7.88 8.54 -7.22
C TRP A 85 8.64 9.86 -7.13
N ASP A 86 8.99 10.44 -8.27
CA ASP A 86 9.58 11.78 -8.36
C ASP A 86 8.58 12.86 -7.88
N GLU A 87 7.33 12.80 -8.34
CA GLU A 87 6.22 13.68 -7.94
C GLU A 87 5.98 13.65 -6.42
N LEU A 88 6.01 12.45 -5.83
CA LEU A 88 5.82 12.22 -4.39
C LEU A 88 7.08 12.49 -3.56
N GLY A 89 8.20 12.89 -4.16
CA GLY A 89 9.45 13.19 -3.44
C GLY A 89 10.11 11.97 -2.78
N ILE A 90 9.87 10.77 -3.33
CA ILE A 90 10.45 9.49 -2.90
C ILE A 90 11.22 8.78 -4.03
N PRO A 91 12.14 9.48 -4.73
CA PRO A 91 12.90 8.86 -5.82
C PRO A 91 13.80 7.74 -5.28
N SER A 92 13.92 6.64 -6.00
CA SER A 92 14.94 5.60 -5.74
C SER A 92 16.32 6.06 -6.18
N ASP A 93 17.37 5.49 -5.60
CA ASP A 93 18.74 5.67 -6.11
C ASP A 93 18.95 4.82 -7.38
N GLU A 94 18.36 3.63 -7.41
CA GLU A 94 18.34 2.74 -8.58
C GLU A 94 16.88 2.35 -8.91
N PHE A 95 16.49 2.52 -10.17
CA PHE A 95 15.19 2.08 -10.69
C PHE A 95 15.42 0.98 -11.71
N ILE A 96 15.27 -0.29 -11.31
CA ILE A 96 15.52 -1.44 -12.18
C ILE A 96 14.28 -1.77 -13.01
N ARG A 97 14.47 -2.06 -14.29
CA ARG A 97 13.44 -2.63 -15.16
C ARG A 97 13.86 -4.02 -15.56
N THR A 98 12.96 -4.99 -15.46
CA THR A 98 13.24 -6.38 -15.85
C THR A 98 13.48 -6.54 -17.37
N THR A 99 13.03 -5.58 -18.19
CA THR A 99 13.39 -5.50 -19.62
C THR A 99 14.79 -4.95 -19.91
N ASP A 100 15.52 -4.46 -18.90
CA ASP A 100 16.89 -3.97 -19.11
C ASP A 100 17.83 -5.11 -19.56
N LEU A 101 18.66 -4.85 -20.58
CA LEU A 101 19.62 -5.86 -21.07
C LEU A 101 20.57 -6.36 -19.98
N LYS A 102 21.01 -5.47 -19.07
CA LYS A 102 21.85 -5.84 -17.91
C LYS A 102 21.15 -6.86 -17.00
N HIS A 103 19.82 -6.74 -16.88
CA HIS A 103 19.02 -7.64 -16.08
C HIS A 103 18.89 -9.01 -16.77
N ALA A 104 18.54 -9.03 -18.06
CA ALA A 104 18.48 -10.27 -18.85
C ALA A 104 19.78 -11.08 -18.79
N HIS A 105 20.93 -10.41 -18.92
CA HIS A 105 22.24 -11.05 -18.80
C HIS A 105 22.47 -11.65 -17.40
N THR A 106 22.01 -10.98 -16.35
CA THR A 106 22.16 -11.45 -14.96
C THR A 106 21.29 -12.69 -14.70
N VAL A 107 20.05 -12.71 -15.20
CA VAL A 107 19.14 -13.87 -15.11
C VAL A 107 19.74 -15.09 -15.81
N GLN A 108 20.23 -14.91 -17.04
CA GLN A 108 20.85 -15.98 -17.81
C GLN A 108 22.13 -16.51 -17.14
N TRP A 109 22.94 -15.61 -16.55
CA TRP A 109 24.12 -15.99 -15.79
C TRP A 109 23.77 -16.77 -14.52
N LEU A 110 22.78 -16.32 -13.74
CA LEU A 110 22.33 -17.03 -12.54
C LEU A 110 21.80 -18.43 -12.88
N PHE A 111 21.00 -18.53 -13.95
CA PHE A 111 20.51 -19.81 -14.45
C PHE A 111 21.66 -20.76 -14.81
N LYS A 112 22.66 -20.25 -15.54
CA LYS A 112 23.85 -21.02 -15.90
C LYS A 112 24.55 -21.58 -14.66
N LEU A 113 24.78 -20.77 -13.63
CA LEU A 113 25.41 -21.22 -12.38
C LEU A 113 24.58 -22.31 -11.68
N CYS A 114 23.27 -22.10 -11.52
CA CYS A 114 22.41 -23.10 -10.90
C CYS A 114 22.38 -24.42 -11.69
N ARG A 115 22.46 -24.35 -13.02
CA ARG A 115 22.53 -25.53 -13.89
C ARG A 115 23.87 -26.26 -13.79
N GLU A 116 24.97 -25.53 -13.86
CA GLU A 116 26.33 -26.08 -13.73
C GLU A 116 26.56 -26.73 -12.37
N ASN A 117 25.92 -26.19 -11.31
CA ASN A 117 25.94 -26.76 -9.97
C ASN A 117 24.93 -27.93 -9.77
N GLY A 118 24.23 -28.36 -10.83
CA GLY A 118 23.36 -29.54 -10.81
C GLY A 118 21.99 -29.34 -10.15
N PHE A 119 21.55 -28.10 -9.96
CA PHE A 119 20.26 -27.77 -9.36
C PHE A 119 19.16 -27.41 -10.36
N VAL A 120 19.47 -27.40 -11.65
CA VAL A 120 18.49 -27.20 -12.72
C VAL A 120 18.52 -28.38 -13.68
N TYR A 121 17.35 -28.92 -14.01
CA TYR A 121 17.21 -30.06 -14.91
C TYR A 121 15.96 -29.91 -15.80
N PRO A 122 15.96 -30.47 -17.03
CA PRO A 122 14.77 -30.51 -17.87
C PRO A 122 13.75 -31.52 -17.34
N GLY A 123 12.48 -31.18 -17.44
CA GLY A 123 11.36 -32.02 -17.05
C GLY A 123 10.10 -31.66 -17.81
N HIS A 124 8.98 -32.26 -17.43
CA HIS A 124 7.68 -31.97 -18.01
C HIS A 124 6.74 -31.53 -16.90
N TYR A 125 6.04 -30.41 -17.11
CA TYR A 125 4.96 -29.97 -16.25
C TYR A 125 3.64 -30.39 -16.90
N THR A 126 2.86 -31.20 -16.20
CA THR A 126 1.50 -31.58 -16.63
C THR A 126 0.50 -30.93 -15.69
N GLY A 127 -0.41 -30.14 -16.24
CA GLY A 127 -1.46 -29.46 -15.47
C GLY A 127 -2.72 -29.24 -16.29
N GLN A 128 -3.83 -28.93 -15.64
CA GLN A 128 -5.06 -28.55 -16.33
C GLN A 128 -4.98 -27.10 -16.80
N TYR A 129 -5.30 -26.86 -18.06
CA TYR A 129 -5.21 -25.57 -18.73
C TYR A 129 -6.58 -25.21 -19.29
N CYS A 130 -7.10 -24.05 -18.91
CA CYS A 130 -8.25 -23.47 -19.57
C CYS A 130 -7.77 -22.70 -20.80
N ILE A 131 -8.08 -23.20 -22.00
CA ILE A 131 -7.74 -22.51 -23.27
C ILE A 131 -8.44 -21.16 -23.37
N TYR A 132 -9.68 -21.06 -22.88
CA TYR A 132 -10.50 -19.85 -23.00
C TYR A 132 -10.00 -18.72 -22.11
N ASP A 133 -9.49 -19.05 -20.92
CA ASP A 133 -8.86 -18.10 -20.00
C ASP A 133 -7.34 -18.05 -20.17
N ASN A 134 -6.81 -18.87 -21.08
CA ASN A 134 -5.39 -19.03 -21.40
C ASN A 134 -4.51 -19.19 -20.14
N ALA A 135 -4.93 -20.04 -19.20
CA ALA A 135 -4.32 -20.18 -17.88
C ALA A 135 -4.37 -21.62 -17.35
N TYR A 136 -3.33 -22.01 -16.60
CA TYR A 136 -3.37 -23.22 -15.78
C TYR A 136 -4.30 -23.02 -14.59
N VAL A 137 -5.08 -24.04 -14.27
CA VAL A 137 -6.07 -24.03 -13.19
C VAL A 137 -5.88 -25.27 -12.31
N ASP A 138 -6.07 -25.11 -11.01
CA ASP A 138 -5.87 -26.16 -10.02
C ASP A 138 -7.14 -27.00 -9.87
N VAL A 139 -7.48 -27.73 -10.93
CA VAL A 139 -8.59 -28.67 -10.97
C VAL A 139 -8.12 -30.04 -11.44
N LYS A 140 -8.90 -31.08 -11.18
CA LYS A 140 -8.55 -32.42 -11.67
C LYS A 140 -8.76 -32.51 -13.17
N ALA A 141 -8.04 -33.44 -13.81
CA ALA A 141 -8.24 -33.73 -15.22
C ALA A 141 -9.72 -34.04 -15.51
N GLY A 142 -10.29 -33.28 -16.45
CA GLY A 142 -11.70 -33.39 -16.85
C GLY A 142 -12.68 -32.47 -16.10
N GLU A 143 -12.22 -31.69 -15.12
CA GLU A 143 -13.03 -30.67 -14.45
C GLU A 143 -13.03 -29.35 -15.25
N ASN A 144 -14.13 -28.61 -15.16
CA ASN A 144 -14.24 -27.30 -15.81
C ASN A 144 -13.42 -26.24 -15.06
N CYS A 145 -12.98 -25.23 -15.79
CA CYS A 145 -12.28 -24.07 -15.27
C CYS A 145 -13.15 -23.40 -14.18
N PRO A 146 -12.61 -23.17 -12.97
CA PRO A 146 -13.36 -22.54 -11.90
C PRO A 146 -13.71 -21.08 -12.22
N ASP A 147 -12.94 -20.43 -13.09
CA ASP A 147 -13.11 -19.02 -13.43
C ASP A 147 -14.19 -18.81 -14.52
N CYS A 148 -14.17 -19.57 -15.62
CA CYS A 148 -15.13 -19.39 -16.72
C CYS A 148 -16.15 -20.52 -16.89
N GLY A 149 -16.04 -21.60 -16.12
CA GLY A 149 -16.94 -22.76 -16.18
C GLY A 149 -16.82 -23.63 -17.42
N ARG A 150 -15.81 -23.40 -18.28
CA ARG A 150 -15.58 -24.17 -19.54
C ARG A 150 -14.59 -25.31 -19.34
N PRO A 151 -14.57 -26.34 -20.21
CA PRO A 151 -13.66 -27.47 -20.09
C PRO A 151 -12.19 -27.06 -20.02
N THR A 152 -11.44 -27.74 -19.16
CA THR A 152 -9.98 -27.66 -19.14
C THR A 152 -9.37 -28.80 -19.94
N GLU A 153 -8.15 -28.60 -20.41
CA GLU A 153 -7.36 -29.62 -21.08
C GLU A 153 -6.12 -29.94 -20.26
N THR A 154 -5.72 -31.22 -20.26
CA THR A 154 -4.44 -31.61 -19.67
C THR A 154 -3.32 -31.22 -20.62
N VAL A 155 -2.59 -30.17 -20.28
CA VAL A 155 -1.46 -29.69 -21.08
C VAL A 155 -0.17 -30.14 -20.41
N THR A 156 0.69 -30.79 -21.18
CA THR A 156 2.06 -31.13 -20.78
C THR A 156 3.04 -30.24 -21.53
N GLU A 157 3.82 -29.46 -20.79
CA GLU A 157 4.86 -28.59 -21.34
C GLU A 157 6.23 -29.05 -20.84
N ALA A 158 7.17 -29.22 -21.76
CA ALA A 158 8.58 -29.28 -21.40
C ALA A 158 8.92 -28.01 -20.61
N ASN A 159 9.68 -28.16 -19.53
CA ASN A 159 10.09 -27.05 -18.65
C ASN A 159 11.42 -27.37 -17.98
N TYR A 160 12.16 -26.34 -17.61
CA TYR A 160 13.29 -26.47 -16.70
C TYR A 160 12.81 -26.32 -15.25
N PHE A 161 13.23 -27.26 -14.42
CA PHE A 161 12.92 -27.31 -13.00
C PHE A 161 14.14 -26.98 -12.17
N PHE A 162 13.94 -26.14 -11.16
CA PHE A 162 14.87 -25.92 -10.07
C PHE A 162 14.61 -26.93 -8.96
N LYS A 163 15.66 -27.61 -8.49
CA LYS A 163 15.62 -28.66 -7.48
C LYS A 163 15.44 -28.11 -6.05
N LEU A 164 14.35 -27.36 -5.84
CA LEU A 164 14.04 -26.69 -4.57
C LEU A 164 13.95 -27.66 -3.38
N SER A 165 13.51 -28.90 -3.63
CA SER A 165 13.44 -29.95 -2.60
C SER A 165 14.78 -30.19 -1.91
N ALA A 166 15.91 -30.03 -2.62
CA ALA A 166 17.24 -30.19 -2.07
C ALA A 166 17.62 -29.10 -1.05
N PHE A 167 16.91 -27.96 -1.04
CA PHE A 167 17.21 -26.81 -0.20
C PHE A 167 16.43 -26.76 1.11
N GLN A 168 15.55 -27.74 1.38
CA GLN A 168 14.79 -27.77 2.64
C GLN A 168 15.71 -27.73 3.88
N LYS A 169 16.67 -28.66 3.99
CA LYS A 169 17.61 -28.70 5.12
C LYS A 169 18.56 -27.49 5.15
N PRO A 170 19.21 -27.08 4.04
CA PRO A 170 20.01 -25.86 4.00
C PRO A 170 19.28 -24.60 4.47
N LEU A 171 18.03 -24.41 4.04
CA LEU A 171 17.22 -23.27 4.45
C LEU A 171 16.89 -23.29 5.94
N LEU A 172 16.44 -24.43 6.48
CA LEU A 172 16.18 -24.56 7.92
C LEU A 172 17.42 -24.29 8.77
N HIS A 173 18.59 -24.78 8.33
CA HIS A 173 19.86 -24.48 8.98
C HIS A 173 20.19 -22.99 8.94
N TRP A 174 19.97 -22.33 7.80
CA TRP A 174 20.15 -20.89 7.65
C TRP A 174 19.26 -20.11 8.61
N TYR A 175 17.95 -20.41 8.68
CA TYR A 175 17.02 -19.72 9.57
C TYR A 175 17.32 -19.90 11.06
N ALA A 176 17.90 -21.05 11.44
CA ALA A 176 18.32 -21.32 12.81
C ALA A 176 19.57 -20.52 13.19
N LYS A 177 20.51 -20.36 12.25
CA LYS A 177 21.74 -19.58 12.45
C LYS A 177 21.52 -18.07 12.37
N HIS A 178 20.54 -17.63 11.59
CA HIS A 178 20.21 -16.24 11.32
C HIS A 178 18.74 -15.95 11.67
N PRO A 179 18.37 -15.89 12.97
CA PRO A 179 17.00 -15.60 13.39
C PRO A 179 16.50 -14.23 12.90
N GLU A 180 17.40 -13.28 12.66
CA GLU A 180 17.15 -11.95 12.11
C GLU A 180 16.76 -11.94 10.62
N PHE A 181 17.02 -13.04 9.89
CA PHE A 181 16.83 -13.10 8.44
C PHE A 181 15.37 -12.91 8.02
N ILE A 182 14.41 -13.45 8.77
CA ILE A 182 12.98 -13.33 8.46
C ILE A 182 12.31 -12.56 9.57
N GLN A 183 11.64 -11.48 9.21
CA GLN A 183 10.93 -10.64 10.16
C GLN A 183 9.57 -10.15 9.62
N PRO A 184 8.60 -9.84 10.50
CA PRO A 184 8.62 -10.05 11.95
C PRO A 184 8.56 -11.55 12.33
N GLU A 185 8.74 -11.86 13.61
CA GLU A 185 8.78 -13.23 14.14
C GLU A 185 7.56 -14.08 13.76
N SER A 186 6.35 -13.48 13.73
CA SER A 186 5.13 -14.18 13.29
C SER A 186 5.26 -14.73 11.87
N ARG A 187 5.87 -13.97 10.95
CA ARG A 187 6.10 -14.39 9.57
C ARG A 187 7.23 -15.41 9.45
N ARG A 188 8.26 -15.30 10.30
CA ARG A 188 9.31 -16.32 10.42
C ARG A 188 8.73 -17.68 10.75
N ASN A 189 7.82 -17.73 11.72
CA ASN A 189 7.17 -18.98 12.14
C ASN A 189 6.32 -19.59 11.02
N GLU A 190 5.56 -18.78 10.28
CA GLU A 190 4.81 -19.24 9.10
C GLU A 190 5.73 -19.86 8.03
N ILE A 191 6.87 -19.23 7.74
CA ILE A 191 7.84 -19.74 6.76
C ILE A 191 8.52 -21.02 7.25
N LEU A 192 8.88 -21.08 8.54
CA LEU A 192 9.46 -22.29 9.13
C LEU A 192 8.53 -23.48 8.98
N SER A 193 7.27 -23.34 9.41
CA SER A 193 6.27 -24.42 9.28
C SER A 193 6.05 -24.82 7.83
N PHE A 194 6.05 -23.87 6.89
CA PHE A 194 5.93 -24.17 5.46
C PHE A 194 7.11 -25.02 4.94
N VAL A 195 8.36 -24.65 5.30
CA VAL A 195 9.55 -25.37 4.85
C VAL A 195 9.68 -26.73 5.54
N GLU A 196 9.30 -26.85 6.82
CA GLU A 196 9.23 -28.11 7.56
C GLU A 196 8.25 -29.10 6.93
N GLY A 197 7.14 -28.59 6.36
CA GLY A 197 6.15 -29.39 5.63
C GLY A 197 6.65 -30.03 4.33
N GLY A 198 7.84 -29.66 3.86
CA GLY A 198 8.47 -30.22 2.66
C GLY A 198 8.40 -29.31 1.43
N LEU A 199 9.48 -29.26 0.67
CA LEU A 199 9.58 -28.46 -0.55
C LEU A 199 9.52 -29.34 -1.80
N ARG A 200 8.82 -28.86 -2.83
CA ARG A 200 8.74 -29.49 -4.15
C ARG A 200 9.56 -28.70 -5.17
N ASP A 201 10.08 -29.40 -6.16
CA ASP A 201 10.85 -28.78 -7.24
C ASP A 201 9.98 -27.81 -8.04
N LEU A 202 10.60 -26.70 -8.46
CA LEU A 202 9.92 -25.52 -8.99
C LEU A 202 10.21 -25.37 -10.48
N SER A 203 9.16 -25.31 -11.31
CA SER A 203 9.34 -24.96 -12.72
C SER A 203 9.73 -23.48 -12.87
N ILE A 204 10.92 -23.23 -13.44
CA ILE A 204 11.53 -21.90 -13.59
C ILE A 204 11.52 -21.38 -15.04
N THR A 205 10.85 -22.09 -15.96
CA THR A 205 10.62 -21.63 -17.34
C THR A 205 9.16 -21.82 -17.75
N ARG A 206 8.75 -21.22 -18.86
CA ARG A 206 7.47 -21.45 -19.52
C ARG A 206 7.65 -21.49 -21.04
N THR A 207 6.81 -22.23 -21.75
CA THR A 207 6.74 -22.22 -23.23
C THR A 207 5.47 -21.57 -23.76
N SER A 208 4.41 -21.53 -22.95
CA SER A 208 3.12 -20.92 -23.27
C SER A 208 3.14 -19.38 -23.28
N VAL A 209 4.10 -18.76 -22.58
CA VAL A 209 4.25 -17.31 -22.50
C VAL A 209 5.37 -16.87 -23.44
N ARG A 210 5.11 -15.87 -24.28
CA ARG A 210 6.12 -15.33 -25.22
C ARG A 210 6.81 -14.07 -24.71
N TRP A 211 6.13 -13.29 -23.88
CA TRP A 211 6.67 -12.06 -23.30
C TRP A 211 7.49 -12.35 -22.03
N GLY A 212 8.79 -12.58 -22.21
CA GLY A 212 9.75 -12.85 -21.13
C GLY A 212 11.19 -12.96 -21.65
N ILE A 213 12.14 -13.11 -20.72
CA ILE A 213 13.56 -13.28 -21.06
C ILE A 213 13.79 -14.68 -21.65
N PRO A 214 14.34 -14.81 -22.85
CA PRO A 214 14.60 -16.12 -23.46
C PRO A 214 15.70 -16.88 -22.72
N VAL A 215 15.53 -18.20 -22.61
CA VAL A 215 16.56 -19.12 -22.12
C VAL A 215 17.55 -19.40 -23.25
N PRO A 216 18.85 -19.08 -23.10
CA PRO A 216 19.81 -19.17 -24.20
C PRO A 216 19.93 -20.59 -24.78
N GLY A 217 19.63 -20.74 -26.07
CA GLY A 217 19.76 -22.00 -26.81
C GLY A 217 18.65 -23.02 -26.51
N GLU A 218 17.59 -22.61 -25.84
CA GLU A 218 16.46 -23.45 -25.43
C GLU A 218 15.13 -22.85 -25.91
N GLU A 219 15.08 -22.25 -27.08
CA GLU A 219 13.83 -21.72 -27.64
C GLU A 219 12.81 -22.87 -27.82
N PRO A 220 11.53 -22.70 -27.42
CA PRO A 220 10.83 -21.45 -27.10
C PRO A 220 10.78 -21.04 -25.62
N HIS A 221 11.62 -21.57 -24.74
CA HIS A 221 11.53 -21.31 -23.31
C HIS A 221 11.84 -19.85 -22.94
N VAL A 222 10.99 -19.29 -22.08
CA VAL A 222 11.25 -18.03 -21.36
C VAL A 222 11.32 -18.27 -19.85
N PHE A 223 12.06 -17.44 -19.13
CA PHE A 223 12.15 -17.54 -17.67
C PHE A 223 10.80 -17.25 -17.00
N TYR A 224 10.49 -18.03 -15.97
CA TYR A 224 9.35 -17.81 -15.12
C TYR A 224 9.58 -16.57 -14.23
N VAL A 225 8.51 -15.80 -14.01
CA VAL A 225 8.55 -14.48 -13.36
C VAL A 225 9.31 -14.47 -12.04
N TRP A 226 9.21 -15.49 -11.18
CA TRP A 226 9.93 -15.46 -9.90
C TRP A 226 11.44 -15.68 -10.04
N PHE A 227 11.90 -16.40 -11.07
CA PHE A 227 13.34 -16.55 -11.32
C PHE A 227 13.93 -15.26 -11.92
N ASP A 228 13.17 -14.60 -12.79
CA ASP A 228 13.46 -13.29 -13.37
C ASP A 228 13.44 -12.17 -12.29
N ALA A 229 12.27 -11.90 -11.72
CA ALA A 229 12.00 -10.76 -10.84
C ALA A 229 12.91 -10.72 -9.60
N LEU A 230 13.13 -11.87 -8.95
CA LEU A 230 14.00 -11.93 -7.76
C LEU A 230 15.46 -11.59 -8.10
N THR A 231 15.90 -11.90 -9.33
CA THR A 231 17.24 -11.58 -9.80
C THR A 231 17.46 -10.07 -9.96
N ALA A 232 16.38 -9.27 -10.05
CA ALA A 232 16.46 -7.83 -10.25
C ALA A 232 17.23 -7.12 -9.13
N TYR A 233 17.15 -7.62 -7.90
CA TYR A 233 17.91 -7.09 -6.78
C TYR A 233 19.42 -7.19 -7.01
N LEU A 234 19.90 -8.32 -7.52
CA LEU A 234 21.30 -8.50 -7.86
C LEU A 234 21.68 -7.70 -9.11
N SER A 235 20.82 -7.68 -10.14
CA SER A 235 21.03 -6.92 -11.37
C SER A 235 21.19 -5.42 -11.12
N ALA A 236 20.47 -4.86 -10.15
CA ALA A 236 20.51 -3.44 -9.81
C ALA A 236 21.89 -3.01 -9.29
N VAL A 237 22.57 -3.88 -8.52
CA VAL A 237 23.86 -3.58 -7.90
C VAL A 237 25.05 -4.33 -8.53
N GLY A 238 24.96 -4.60 -9.83
CA GLY A 238 26.10 -5.01 -10.66
C GLY A 238 26.04 -6.43 -11.20
N GLY A 239 25.02 -7.21 -10.87
CA GLY A 239 24.81 -8.54 -11.44
C GLY A 239 26.03 -9.45 -11.26
N PRO A 240 26.58 -10.05 -12.33
CA PRO A 240 27.81 -10.85 -12.26
C PRO A 240 29.05 -10.11 -11.71
N ASN A 241 29.02 -8.78 -11.65
CA ASN A 241 30.09 -7.92 -11.13
C ASN A 241 29.74 -7.27 -9.79
N TYR A 242 28.79 -7.81 -9.02
CA TYR A 242 28.30 -7.18 -7.79
C TYR A 242 29.41 -6.83 -6.78
N GLU A 243 30.48 -7.63 -6.72
CA GLU A 243 31.61 -7.41 -5.81
C GLU A 243 32.32 -6.08 -6.07
N LYS A 244 32.36 -5.62 -7.33
CA LYS A 244 32.96 -4.33 -7.71
C LYS A 244 32.16 -3.16 -7.16
N GLN A 245 30.83 -3.31 -7.06
CA GLN A 245 29.98 -2.29 -6.46
C GLN A 245 29.97 -2.39 -4.93
N GLY A 246 30.09 -3.59 -4.37
CA GLY A 246 30.24 -3.83 -2.93
C GLY A 246 28.99 -3.53 -2.09
N TYR A 247 27.80 -3.52 -2.70
CA TYR A 247 26.51 -3.37 -2.02
C TYR A 247 25.79 -4.71 -1.77
N TRP A 248 26.09 -5.75 -2.55
CA TRP A 248 25.49 -7.08 -2.35
C TRP A 248 26.25 -7.88 -1.27
N PRO A 249 25.56 -8.64 -0.41
CA PRO A 249 24.10 -8.86 -0.36
C PRO A 249 23.31 -7.70 0.24
N ALA A 250 22.02 -7.61 -0.10
CA ALA A 250 21.12 -6.61 0.48
C ALA A 250 21.10 -6.71 2.01
N ASP A 251 21.19 -5.56 2.67
CA ASP A 251 21.02 -5.45 4.12
C ASP A 251 19.57 -5.69 4.51
N VAL A 252 18.61 -5.17 3.74
CA VAL A 252 17.18 -5.43 3.96
C VAL A 252 16.37 -5.44 2.67
N HIS A 253 15.55 -6.48 2.50
CA HIS A 253 14.46 -6.50 1.53
C HIS A 253 13.14 -6.18 2.26
N ILE A 254 12.49 -5.07 1.91
CA ILE A 254 11.13 -4.76 2.38
C ILE A 254 10.14 -5.37 1.40
N VAL A 255 9.21 -6.17 1.90
CA VAL A 255 8.19 -6.84 1.07
C VAL A 255 6.82 -6.87 1.72
N GLY A 256 5.77 -7.06 0.92
CA GLY A 256 4.45 -7.41 1.43
C GLY A 256 4.42 -8.88 1.89
N LYS A 257 3.58 -9.19 2.90
CA LYS A 257 3.41 -10.55 3.42
C LYS A 257 2.99 -11.59 2.37
N ASP A 258 2.39 -11.17 1.25
CA ASP A 258 1.97 -12.07 0.18
C ASP A 258 3.12 -12.62 -0.66
N ILE A 259 4.25 -11.92 -0.70
CA ILE A 259 5.41 -12.33 -1.50
C ILE A 259 6.58 -12.83 -0.63
N ILE A 260 6.40 -12.93 0.69
CA ILE A 260 7.46 -13.32 1.63
C ILE A 260 8.02 -14.71 1.32
N ARG A 261 7.19 -15.68 0.92
CA ARG A 261 7.65 -17.04 0.57
C ARG A 261 8.67 -17.02 -0.55
N PHE A 262 8.48 -16.20 -1.57
CA PHE A 262 9.42 -16.08 -2.69
C PHE A 262 10.77 -15.52 -2.22
N HIS A 263 10.76 -14.54 -1.31
CA HIS A 263 11.96 -13.87 -0.82
C HIS A 263 12.72 -14.64 0.26
N THR A 264 12.03 -15.53 0.98
CA THR A 264 12.60 -16.27 2.11
C THR A 264 12.86 -17.73 1.80
N VAL A 265 12.25 -18.30 0.75
CA VAL A 265 12.45 -19.70 0.35
C VAL A 265 13.11 -19.78 -1.03
N TYR A 266 12.50 -19.21 -2.07
CA TYR A 266 12.99 -19.41 -3.45
C TYR A 266 14.26 -18.62 -3.69
N TRP A 267 14.26 -17.34 -3.33
CA TRP A 267 15.40 -16.46 -3.52
C TRP A 267 16.68 -16.96 -2.85
N PRO A 268 16.70 -17.24 -1.52
CA PRO A 268 17.88 -17.81 -0.89
C PRO A 268 18.27 -19.17 -1.46
N ALA A 269 17.31 -20.01 -1.89
CA ALA A 269 17.66 -21.28 -2.55
C ALA A 269 18.36 -21.07 -3.90
N PHE A 270 17.90 -20.12 -4.73
CA PHE A 270 18.59 -19.77 -5.98
C PHE A 270 20.01 -19.26 -5.71
N LEU A 271 20.18 -18.41 -4.70
CA LEU A 271 21.48 -17.89 -4.31
C LEU A 271 22.40 -18.98 -3.76
N MET A 272 21.89 -19.86 -2.88
CA MET A 272 22.64 -21.03 -2.37
C MET A 272 23.07 -21.95 -3.52
N ALA A 273 22.17 -22.23 -4.47
CA ALA A 273 22.46 -23.04 -5.64
C ALA A 273 23.56 -22.43 -6.53
N ALA A 274 23.61 -21.10 -6.63
CA ALA A 274 24.62 -20.38 -7.39
C ALA A 274 25.92 -20.10 -6.59
N GLY A 275 25.96 -20.44 -5.30
CA GLY A 275 27.10 -20.12 -4.42
C GLY A 275 27.24 -18.64 -4.07
N LEU A 276 26.13 -17.89 -4.09
CA LEU A 276 26.10 -16.45 -3.87
C LEU A 276 25.71 -16.07 -2.42
N PRO A 277 26.17 -14.91 -1.91
CA PRO A 277 25.74 -14.40 -0.61
C PRO A 277 24.23 -14.16 -0.55
N ILE A 278 23.63 -14.51 0.59
CA ILE A 278 22.20 -14.35 0.87
C ILE A 278 21.95 -12.98 1.52
N PRO A 279 20.82 -12.29 1.23
CA PRO A 279 20.40 -11.08 1.94
C PRO A 279 20.44 -11.25 3.47
N LYS A 280 20.79 -10.18 4.18
CA LYS A 280 20.90 -10.21 5.65
C LYS A 280 19.52 -10.27 6.32
N GLN A 281 18.52 -9.60 5.74
CA GLN A 281 17.17 -9.54 6.29
C GLN A 281 16.11 -9.41 5.20
N VAL A 282 14.96 -10.05 5.42
CA VAL A 282 13.69 -9.86 4.70
C VAL A 282 12.65 -9.44 5.73
N TRP A 283 12.12 -8.24 5.58
CA TRP A 283 11.06 -7.70 6.44
C TRP A 283 9.74 -7.65 5.69
N ALA A 284 8.74 -8.40 6.18
CA ALA A 284 7.43 -8.51 5.57
C ALA A 284 6.38 -7.68 6.32
N HIS A 285 5.84 -6.65 5.66
CA HIS A 285 4.78 -5.83 6.21
C HIS A 285 3.38 -6.36 5.87
N GLY A 286 2.39 -5.95 6.67
CA GLY A 286 0.98 -6.25 6.39
C GLY A 286 0.40 -5.38 5.29
N TRP A 287 -0.89 -5.57 5.02
CA TRP A 287 -1.62 -4.80 4.02
C TRP A 287 -2.30 -3.58 4.63
N PHE A 288 -2.40 -2.49 3.85
CA PHE A 288 -3.47 -1.52 4.06
C PHE A 288 -4.73 -2.02 3.37
N LEU A 289 -5.78 -2.22 4.15
CA LEU A 289 -7.11 -2.63 3.72
C LEU A 289 -8.00 -1.40 3.55
N MET A 290 -9.06 -1.53 2.76
CA MET A 290 -10.14 -0.55 2.65
C MET A 290 -11.45 -1.28 2.98
N ASP A 291 -12.21 -0.79 3.95
CA ASP A 291 -13.40 -1.48 4.49
C ASP A 291 -13.13 -2.95 4.86
N ALA A 292 -12.00 -3.20 5.53
CA ALA A 292 -11.52 -4.54 5.90
C ALA A 292 -11.27 -5.50 4.71
N ALA A 293 -11.28 -5.00 3.47
CA ALA A 293 -10.99 -5.79 2.28
C ALA A 293 -9.65 -5.37 1.63
N LYS A 294 -8.96 -6.33 1.02
CA LYS A 294 -7.79 -6.04 0.17
C LYS A 294 -8.22 -5.14 -0.98
N MET A 295 -7.46 -4.08 -1.23
CA MET A 295 -7.71 -3.16 -2.35
C MET A 295 -7.55 -3.90 -3.68
N SER A 296 -8.52 -3.74 -4.59
CA SER A 296 -8.42 -4.22 -5.96
C SER A 296 -9.21 -3.35 -6.91
N LYS A 297 -8.68 -3.18 -8.13
CA LYS A 297 -9.37 -2.43 -9.20
C LYS A 297 -10.76 -2.99 -9.50
N SER A 298 -10.93 -4.31 -9.43
CA SER A 298 -12.20 -4.99 -9.68
C SER A 298 -13.28 -4.67 -8.65
N LYS A 299 -12.90 -4.34 -7.40
CA LYS A 299 -13.82 -3.99 -6.31
C LYS A 299 -14.09 -2.49 -6.21
N GLY A 300 -13.38 -1.67 -6.98
CA GLY A 300 -13.53 -0.20 -6.93
C GLY A 300 -13.07 0.44 -5.62
N ASN A 301 -12.38 -0.29 -4.75
CA ASN A 301 -11.94 0.18 -3.42
C ASN A 301 -10.45 0.56 -3.40
N VAL A 302 -9.88 0.94 -4.54
CA VAL A 302 -8.47 1.34 -4.64
C VAL A 302 -8.32 2.78 -4.16
N VAL A 303 -7.32 3.00 -3.30
CA VAL A 303 -6.92 4.35 -2.87
C VAL A 303 -5.59 4.71 -3.54
N THR A 304 -5.56 5.81 -4.27
CA THR A 304 -4.34 6.32 -4.91
C THR A 304 -3.70 7.43 -4.06
N PRO A 305 -2.37 7.64 -4.15
CA PRO A 305 -1.70 8.62 -3.31
C PRO A 305 -1.99 10.08 -3.73
N ARG A 306 -2.31 10.35 -5.01
CA ARG A 306 -2.43 11.71 -5.54
C ARG A 306 -3.55 12.54 -4.89
N PRO A 307 -4.79 12.03 -4.74
CA PRO A 307 -5.84 12.77 -4.04
C PRO A 307 -5.43 13.19 -2.63
N ILE A 308 -4.84 12.25 -1.87
CA ILE A 308 -4.40 12.50 -0.50
C ILE A 308 -3.32 13.57 -0.47
N VAL A 309 -2.28 13.46 -1.30
CA VAL A 309 -1.17 14.42 -1.34
C VAL A 309 -1.63 15.78 -1.84
N GLY A 310 -2.56 15.84 -2.79
CA GLY A 310 -3.12 17.10 -3.29
C GLY A 310 -3.91 17.89 -2.24
N VAL A 311 -4.51 17.21 -1.26
CA VAL A 311 -5.32 17.85 -0.21
C VAL A 311 -4.53 18.04 1.10
N LEU A 312 -3.82 17.01 1.56
CA LEU A 312 -3.16 16.98 2.88
C LEU A 312 -1.64 17.17 2.80
N GLY A 313 -1.04 16.98 1.63
CA GLY A 313 0.41 17.01 1.42
C GLY A 313 1.09 15.67 1.70
N MET A 314 2.32 15.53 1.18
CA MET A 314 3.07 14.26 1.24
C MET A 314 3.43 13.83 2.66
N ASP A 315 3.86 14.76 3.51
CA ASP A 315 4.24 14.44 4.89
C ASP A 315 3.05 13.95 5.73
N ALA A 316 1.83 14.39 5.41
CA ALA A 316 0.62 13.87 6.05
C ALA A 316 0.39 12.39 5.73
N LEU A 317 0.55 12.01 4.45
CA LEU A 317 0.47 10.62 4.01
C LEU A 317 1.57 9.76 4.66
N ARG A 318 2.81 10.27 4.69
CA ARG A 318 3.95 9.57 5.34
C ARG A 318 3.71 9.36 6.83
N TYR A 319 3.27 10.41 7.54
CA TYR A 319 2.93 10.33 8.95
C TYR A 319 1.88 9.25 9.18
N TYR A 320 0.76 9.32 8.47
CA TYR A 320 -0.35 8.39 8.64
C TYR A 320 0.07 6.93 8.42
N LEU A 321 0.73 6.65 7.30
CA LEU A 321 1.13 5.27 6.96
C LEU A 321 2.14 4.66 7.93
N LEU A 322 2.95 5.48 8.59
CA LEU A 322 3.95 5.01 9.55
C LEU A 322 3.49 5.11 11.01
N ARG A 323 2.42 5.87 11.29
CA ARG A 323 1.87 6.09 12.64
C ARG A 323 0.68 5.20 12.96
N GLU A 324 -0.23 5.04 12.00
CA GLU A 324 -1.58 4.50 12.26
C GLU A 324 -1.58 3.01 12.56
N THR A 325 -0.63 2.27 11.99
CA THR A 325 -0.54 0.82 12.14
C THR A 325 0.85 0.42 12.61
N VAL A 326 0.90 -0.58 13.48
CA VAL A 326 2.16 -1.19 13.91
C VAL A 326 2.80 -1.88 12.70
N PHE A 327 4.04 -1.50 12.36
CA PHE A 327 4.73 -2.04 11.19
C PHE A 327 4.84 -3.57 11.27
N GLY A 328 4.36 -4.27 10.22
CA GLY A 328 4.25 -5.73 10.20
C GLY A 328 2.81 -6.26 10.31
N GLN A 329 1.88 -5.46 10.86
CA GLN A 329 0.46 -5.81 10.95
C GLN A 329 -0.33 -5.25 9.76
N ASP A 330 -1.53 -5.81 9.54
CA ASP A 330 -2.49 -5.20 8.63
C ASP A 330 -3.09 -3.95 9.26
N GLY A 331 -3.29 -2.91 8.45
CA GLY A 331 -3.95 -1.67 8.83
C GLY A 331 -5.19 -1.45 8.00
N ASN A 332 -6.18 -0.72 8.52
CA ASN A 332 -7.33 -0.28 7.73
C ASN A 332 -7.16 1.20 7.38
N PHE A 333 -7.11 1.50 6.09
CA PHE A 333 -7.09 2.87 5.62
C PHE A 333 -8.47 3.51 5.83
N SER A 334 -8.47 4.79 6.22
CA SER A 334 -9.67 5.59 6.34
C SER A 334 -9.35 7.06 6.07
N TYR A 335 -10.11 7.69 5.17
CA TYR A 335 -10.05 9.14 4.93
C TYR A 335 -10.37 9.93 6.21
N ASP A 336 -11.29 9.42 7.02
CA ASP A 336 -11.61 9.99 8.34
C ASP A 336 -10.38 9.97 9.27
N ALA A 337 -9.70 8.82 9.34
CA ALA A 337 -8.57 8.64 10.25
C ALA A 337 -7.37 9.51 9.86
N ILE A 338 -7.04 9.59 8.55
CA ILE A 338 -5.90 10.43 8.10
C ILE A 338 -6.15 11.92 8.34
N VAL A 339 -7.37 12.42 8.14
CA VAL A 339 -7.69 13.83 8.41
C VAL A 339 -7.72 14.11 9.92
N THR A 340 -8.21 13.16 10.72
CA THR A 340 -8.15 13.23 12.18
C THR A 340 -6.71 13.35 12.67
N ARG A 341 -5.83 12.44 12.24
CA ARG A 341 -4.39 12.45 12.57
C ARG A 341 -3.69 13.72 12.12
N TYR A 342 -3.99 14.19 10.91
CA TYR A 342 -3.46 15.44 10.39
C TYR A 342 -3.81 16.62 11.33
N ASN A 343 -5.08 16.76 11.71
CA ASN A 343 -5.51 17.86 12.56
C ASN A 343 -5.01 17.73 14.01
N SER A 344 -5.04 16.54 14.61
CA SER A 344 -4.65 16.32 16.01
C SER A 344 -3.13 16.35 16.20
N ASP A 345 -2.40 15.63 15.37
CA ASP A 345 -0.99 15.34 15.64
C ASP A 345 -0.12 16.37 14.91
N LEU A 346 -0.40 16.64 13.63
CA LEU A 346 0.44 17.53 12.82
C LEU A 346 0.09 19.01 13.06
N ALA A 347 -1.17 19.40 12.89
CA ALA A 347 -1.60 20.79 13.04
C ALA A 347 -1.59 21.24 14.50
N ASN A 348 -2.30 20.54 15.38
CA ASN A 348 -2.41 20.92 16.80
C ASN A 348 -1.16 20.54 17.62
N GLY A 349 -0.38 19.54 17.18
CA GLY A 349 0.88 19.17 17.82
C GLY A 349 2.05 19.99 17.30
N LEU A 350 2.84 19.40 16.38
CA LEU A 350 4.09 19.98 15.89
C LEU A 350 3.91 21.40 15.32
N GLY A 351 2.89 21.60 14.48
CA GLY A 351 2.63 22.89 13.83
C GLY A 351 2.33 24.02 14.82
N ASN A 352 1.46 23.75 15.78
CA ASN A 352 1.09 24.71 16.82
C ASN A 352 2.27 25.05 17.74
N LEU A 353 3.00 24.04 18.23
CA LEU A 353 4.16 24.27 19.10
C LEU A 353 5.23 25.12 18.39
N ALA A 354 5.55 24.80 17.15
CA ALA A 354 6.53 25.55 16.36
C ALA A 354 6.12 27.01 16.14
N SER A 355 4.88 27.25 15.71
CA SER A 355 4.37 28.60 15.43
C SER A 355 4.23 29.45 16.69
N ARG A 356 3.71 28.90 17.80
CA ARG A 356 3.62 29.60 19.10
C ARG A 356 4.99 29.99 19.63
N THR A 357 5.95 29.07 19.56
CA THR A 357 7.33 29.31 20.02
C THR A 357 7.98 30.43 19.23
N ALA A 358 7.90 30.38 17.90
CA ALA A 358 8.45 31.43 17.04
C ALA A 358 7.80 32.80 17.32
N ALA A 359 6.47 32.87 17.41
CA ALA A 359 5.76 34.13 17.69
C ALA A 359 6.15 34.74 19.05
N MET A 360 6.34 33.90 20.08
CA MET A 360 6.79 34.38 21.40
C MET A 360 8.24 34.88 21.37
N ILE A 361 9.13 34.22 20.62
CA ILE A 361 10.51 34.67 20.42
C ILE A 361 10.56 35.97 19.60
N GLU A 362 9.74 36.10 18.55
CA GLU A 362 9.59 37.34 17.79
C GLU A 362 9.20 38.50 18.70
N LYS A 363 8.16 38.31 19.52
CA LYS A 363 7.63 39.34 20.42
C LYS A 363 8.60 39.72 21.53
N SER A 364 9.21 38.75 22.20
CA SER A 364 9.99 38.98 23.44
C SER A 364 11.49 39.19 23.21
N SER A 365 12.03 38.67 22.11
CA SER A 365 13.48 38.60 21.86
C SER A 365 13.87 39.17 20.49
N GLY A 366 12.98 39.96 19.87
CA GLY A 366 13.22 40.62 18.58
C GLY A 366 13.50 39.63 17.45
N GLY A 367 12.90 38.43 17.51
CA GLY A 367 13.06 37.40 16.48
C GLY A 367 14.43 36.72 16.48
N LYS A 368 15.16 36.76 17.60
CA LYS A 368 16.42 36.04 17.78
C LYS A 368 16.26 35.00 18.88
N ILE A 369 16.82 33.81 18.67
CA ILE A 369 16.85 32.75 19.68
C ILE A 369 17.44 33.33 20.98
N PRO A 370 16.70 33.32 22.10
CA PRO A 370 17.16 33.95 23.33
C PRO A 370 18.33 33.19 23.96
N LYS A 371 19.11 33.88 24.79
CA LYS A 371 20.14 33.24 25.61
C LYS A 371 19.50 32.75 26.93
N PRO A 372 19.58 31.45 27.25
CA PRO A 372 19.04 30.95 28.51
C PRO A 372 19.90 31.41 29.70
N ALA A 373 19.25 31.54 30.86
CA ALA A 373 19.90 31.67 32.16
C ALA A 373 20.19 30.28 32.76
N ALA A 374 20.51 30.21 34.06
CA ALA A 374 20.68 28.93 34.75
C ALA A 374 19.37 28.13 34.73
N LEU A 375 19.46 26.85 34.37
CA LEU A 375 18.31 25.94 34.31
C LEU A 375 17.79 25.65 35.73
N GLN A 376 16.47 25.69 35.87
CA GLN A 376 15.77 25.26 37.08
C GLN A 376 15.54 23.74 37.05
N PRO A 377 15.19 23.09 38.18
CA PRO A 377 15.00 21.63 38.22
C PRO A 377 14.03 21.09 37.17
N GLN A 378 12.93 21.79 36.90
CA GLN A 378 11.96 21.39 35.87
C GLN A 378 12.49 21.55 34.43
N ASP A 379 13.41 22.49 34.21
CA ASP A 379 14.08 22.65 32.92
C ASP A 379 15.07 21.49 32.68
N MET A 380 15.81 21.11 33.74
CA MET A 380 16.73 19.98 33.72
C MET A 380 15.97 18.66 33.49
N ALA A 381 14.81 18.47 34.13
CA ALA A 381 13.99 17.29 33.92
C ALA A 381 13.56 17.14 32.45
N LEU A 382 13.17 18.24 31.78
CA LEU A 382 12.84 18.20 30.36
C LEU A 382 14.08 17.93 29.50
N ALA A 383 15.24 18.52 29.83
CA ALA A 383 16.50 18.25 29.13
C ALA A 383 16.93 16.78 29.23
N GLU A 384 16.78 16.16 30.40
CA GLU A 384 17.03 14.73 30.64
C GLU A 384 16.07 13.86 29.82
N GLN A 385 14.78 14.20 29.81
CA GLN A 385 13.79 13.52 28.98
C GLN A 385 14.17 13.57 27.48
N VAL A 386 14.64 14.72 26.98
CA VAL A 386 15.07 14.85 25.58
C VAL A 386 16.23 13.89 25.25
N GLN A 387 17.22 13.76 26.15
CA GLN A 387 18.35 12.86 25.94
C GLN A 387 17.93 11.39 25.95
N ALA A 388 16.98 11.02 26.83
CA ALA A 388 16.39 9.69 26.84
C ALA A 388 15.64 9.41 25.53
N THR A 389 14.78 10.34 25.08
CA THR A 389 14.04 10.22 23.81
C THR A 389 14.96 10.08 22.61
N ILE A 390 16.08 10.83 22.55
CA ILE A 390 17.07 10.66 21.46
C ILE A 390 17.55 9.20 21.41
N SER A 391 17.96 8.65 22.56
CA SER A 391 18.52 7.29 22.62
C SER A 391 17.48 6.23 22.21
N GLU A 392 16.28 6.33 22.78
CA GLU A 392 15.17 5.41 22.52
C GLU A 392 14.70 5.45 21.06
N VAL A 393 14.54 6.64 20.47
CA VAL A 393 14.12 6.78 19.08
C VAL A 393 15.12 6.16 18.10
N LEU A 394 16.42 6.28 18.36
CA LEU A 394 17.43 5.66 17.49
C LEU A 394 17.37 4.13 17.54
N GLU A 395 17.16 3.56 18.72
CA GLU A 395 16.95 2.11 18.89
C GLU A 395 15.68 1.65 18.17
N LEU A 396 14.57 2.38 18.32
CA LEU A 396 13.31 2.06 17.65
C LEU A 396 13.44 2.13 16.12
N TYR A 397 14.20 3.09 15.57
CA TYR A 397 14.49 3.13 14.14
C TYR A 397 15.34 1.95 13.68
N ASP A 398 16.36 1.54 14.45
CA ASP A 398 17.18 0.38 14.12
C ASP A 398 16.36 -0.93 14.12
N ASN A 399 15.28 -0.98 14.90
CA ASN A 399 14.31 -2.08 14.94
C ASN A 399 13.09 -1.90 14.00
N LEU A 400 13.09 -0.88 13.13
CA LEU A 400 12.00 -0.55 12.20
C LEU A 400 10.63 -0.31 12.87
N ALA A 401 10.61 0.09 14.14
CA ALA A 401 9.40 0.34 14.92
C ALA A 401 8.84 1.77 14.69
N PHE A 402 8.48 2.10 13.45
CA PHE A 402 8.15 3.48 13.05
C PHE A 402 6.98 4.12 13.81
N SER A 403 5.94 3.35 14.16
CA SER A 403 4.81 3.87 14.92
C SER A 403 5.23 4.30 16.32
N ARG A 404 6.10 3.51 16.96
CA ARG A 404 6.72 3.82 18.26
C ARG A 404 7.67 5.02 18.17
N VAL A 405 8.46 5.12 17.11
CA VAL A 405 9.29 6.31 16.85
C VAL A 405 8.44 7.58 16.88
N LEU A 406 7.33 7.60 16.14
CA LEU A 406 6.44 8.77 16.10
C LEU A 406 5.74 8.99 17.44
N GLU A 407 5.38 7.94 18.17
CA GLU A 407 4.82 8.04 19.53
C GLU A 407 5.78 8.71 20.50
N GLU A 408 7.05 8.32 20.55
CA GLU A 408 8.03 8.92 21.46
C GLU A 408 8.32 10.39 21.08
N ILE A 409 8.44 10.68 19.79
CA ILE A 409 8.62 12.06 19.31
C ILE A 409 7.41 12.93 19.69
N TRP A 410 6.18 12.44 19.49
CA TRP A 410 4.98 13.21 19.84
C TRP A 410 4.75 13.33 21.34
N SER A 411 5.15 12.33 22.13
CA SER A 411 5.16 12.43 23.59
C SER A 411 6.06 13.56 24.07
N LEU A 412 7.23 13.74 23.45
CA LEU A 412 8.13 14.85 23.75
C LEU A 412 7.54 16.21 23.34
N ILE A 413 6.84 16.29 22.19
CA ILE A 413 6.10 17.50 21.78
C ILE A 413 5.03 17.85 22.84
N ALA A 414 4.23 16.87 23.27
CA ALA A 414 3.19 17.07 24.27
C ALA A 414 3.77 17.48 25.65
N ALA A 415 4.87 16.85 26.07
CA ALA A 415 5.58 17.22 27.30
C ALA A 415 6.08 18.67 27.25
N THR A 416 6.57 19.11 26.09
CA THR A 416 7.05 20.47 25.86
C THR A 416 5.91 21.49 25.87
N ASP A 417 4.76 21.18 25.25
CA ASP A 417 3.59 22.05 25.31
C ASP A 417 3.04 22.19 26.74
N LYS A 418 3.07 21.08 27.51
CA LYS A 418 2.73 21.09 28.94
C LYS A 418 3.70 21.94 29.76
N TYR A 419 5.01 21.81 29.51
CA TYR A 419 6.03 22.65 30.15
C TYR A 419 5.81 24.13 29.84
N LEU A 420 5.63 24.48 28.57
CA LEU A 420 5.37 25.85 28.12
C LEU A 420 4.10 26.41 28.76
N THR A 421 3.08 25.57 28.94
CA THR A 421 1.84 25.96 29.61
C THR A 421 2.03 26.18 31.10
N ALA A 422 2.70 25.28 31.82
CA ALA A 422 2.92 25.40 33.25
C ALA A 422 3.79 26.62 33.62
N GLU A 423 4.73 26.98 32.76
CA GLU A 423 5.66 28.10 32.98
C GLU A 423 5.06 29.47 32.60
N HIS A 424 3.93 29.49 31.90
CA HIS A 424 3.19 30.70 31.51
C HIS A 424 4.09 31.88 31.05
N PRO A 425 5.01 31.70 30.09
CA PRO A 425 5.99 32.73 29.71
C PRO A 425 5.33 33.99 29.13
N TRP A 426 4.07 33.94 28.70
CA TRP A 426 3.31 35.11 28.24
C TRP A 426 2.81 36.00 29.39
N SER A 427 2.70 35.48 30.60
CA SER A 427 2.20 36.19 31.79
C SER A 427 3.32 36.80 32.64
N LEU A 428 4.59 36.45 32.38
CA LEU A 428 5.74 37.01 33.06
C LEU A 428 5.83 38.54 32.87
N SER A 429 6.36 39.26 33.86
CA SER A 429 6.51 40.72 33.80
C SER A 429 7.72 41.16 32.97
N GLU A 430 7.94 42.47 32.88
CA GLU A 430 9.11 43.07 32.23
C GLU A 430 10.28 43.33 33.20
N SER A 431 10.27 42.69 34.38
CA SER A 431 11.44 42.72 35.27
C SER A 431 12.60 41.90 34.69
N ASP A 432 13.85 42.27 35.03
CA ASP A 432 15.05 41.58 34.52
C ASP A 432 15.02 40.06 34.81
N ALA A 433 14.56 39.67 36.00
CA ALA A 433 14.44 38.27 36.40
C ALA A 433 13.42 37.50 35.55
N ASP A 434 12.24 38.10 35.32
CA ASP A 434 11.19 37.50 34.50
C ASP A 434 11.55 37.44 33.03
N GLN A 435 12.27 38.45 32.51
CA GLN A 435 12.81 38.42 31.15
C GLN A 435 13.83 37.29 30.98
N GLN A 436 14.73 37.08 31.96
CA GLN A 436 15.66 35.95 31.95
C GLN A 436 14.95 34.60 32.04
N ARG A 437 13.90 34.48 32.86
CA ARG A 437 13.09 33.25 32.93
C ARG A 437 12.41 32.97 31.60
N ARG A 438 11.77 33.98 31.00
CA ARG A 438 11.12 33.89 29.69
C ARG A 438 12.10 33.46 28.60
N ALA A 439 13.28 34.07 28.56
CA ALA A 439 14.36 33.72 27.63
C ALA A 439 14.78 32.25 27.76
N THR A 440 14.87 31.74 29.00
CA THR A 440 15.21 30.35 29.29
C THR A 440 14.14 29.39 28.77
N ILE A 441 12.86 29.63 29.11
CA ILE A 441 11.71 28.80 28.67
C ILE A 441 11.64 28.72 27.13
N LEU A 442 11.79 29.87 26.46
CA LEU A 442 11.70 29.93 25.00
C LEU A 442 12.90 29.28 24.30
N TRP A 443 14.11 29.41 24.84
CA TRP A 443 15.28 28.68 24.32
C TRP A 443 15.11 27.16 24.48
N ILE A 444 14.66 26.69 25.65
CA ILE A 444 14.38 25.27 25.91
C ILE A 444 13.37 24.74 24.89
N THR A 445 12.26 25.44 24.71
CA THR A 445 11.19 25.05 23.77
C THR A 445 11.71 24.98 22.32
N ALA A 446 12.53 25.97 21.92
CA ALA A 446 13.15 25.98 20.59
C ALA A 446 14.19 24.86 20.41
N GLU A 447 14.95 24.52 21.46
CA GLU A 447 15.92 23.41 21.42
C GLU A 447 15.21 22.05 21.35
N VAL A 448 14.09 21.85 22.04
CA VAL A 448 13.27 20.63 21.87
C VAL A 448 12.77 20.54 20.42
N LEU A 449 12.25 21.64 19.86
CA LEU A 449 11.80 21.66 18.46
C LEU A 449 12.94 21.30 17.50
N ARG A 450 14.17 21.76 17.74
CA ARG A 450 15.34 21.35 16.95
C ARG A 450 15.54 19.83 17.03
N VAL A 451 15.58 19.24 18.22
CA VAL A 451 15.77 17.80 18.39
C VAL A 451 14.64 16.99 17.73
N VAL A 452 13.38 17.33 18.02
CA VAL A 452 12.19 16.72 17.42
C VAL A 452 12.25 16.77 15.89
N THR A 453 12.65 17.91 15.34
CA THR A 453 12.75 18.11 13.89
C THR A 453 13.82 17.21 13.27
N ALA A 454 14.97 17.03 13.92
CA ALA A 454 16.01 16.13 13.45
C ALA A 454 15.57 14.65 13.50
N LEU A 455 14.92 14.23 14.59
CA LEU A 455 14.45 12.85 14.77
C LEU A 455 13.28 12.49 13.84
N ALA A 456 12.38 13.43 13.58
CA ALA A 456 11.23 13.23 12.69
C ALA A 456 11.59 13.35 11.20
N HIS A 457 12.77 13.91 10.86
CA HIS A 457 13.13 14.20 9.47
C HIS A 457 13.11 12.99 8.51
N PRO A 458 13.53 11.77 8.90
CA PRO A 458 13.39 10.60 8.04
C PRO A 458 11.95 10.31 7.62
N ILE A 459 10.97 10.66 8.46
CA ILE A 459 9.55 10.42 8.22
C ILE A 459 8.85 11.64 7.60
N LEU A 460 9.18 12.86 8.02
CA LEU A 460 8.50 14.10 7.61
C LEU A 460 9.48 15.11 7.00
N PRO A 461 10.14 14.78 5.87
CA PRO A 461 11.26 15.57 5.38
C PRO A 461 10.88 17.01 4.99
N GLY A 462 9.67 17.23 4.46
CA GLY A 462 9.24 18.54 4.00
C GLY A 462 8.91 19.50 5.14
N SER A 463 8.09 19.06 6.09
CA SER A 463 7.62 19.83 7.24
C SER A 463 8.75 20.07 8.24
N THR A 464 9.61 19.08 8.48
CA THR A 464 10.79 19.28 9.34
C THR A 464 11.78 20.27 8.74
N ALA A 465 11.99 20.28 7.42
CA ALA A 465 12.83 21.30 6.77
C ALA A 465 12.28 22.72 6.98
N LYS A 466 10.95 22.90 6.96
CA LYS A 466 10.31 24.19 7.27
C LYS A 466 10.53 24.60 8.72
N VAL A 467 10.35 23.69 9.70
CA VAL A 467 10.60 23.99 11.12
C VAL A 467 12.07 24.31 11.37
N TRP A 468 12.99 23.57 10.75
CA TRP A 468 14.43 23.79 10.87
C TRP A 468 14.85 25.17 10.34
N SER A 469 14.30 25.58 9.19
CA SER A 469 14.47 26.92 8.63
C SER A 469 13.87 28.01 9.51
N LEU A 470 12.69 27.77 10.10
CA LEU A 470 12.06 28.67 11.08
C LEU A 470 12.97 28.92 12.28
N LEU A 471 13.66 27.90 12.78
CA LEU A 471 14.64 28.02 13.87
C LEU A 471 15.98 28.67 13.44
N GLY A 472 16.06 29.21 12.22
CA GLY A 472 17.22 29.94 11.71
C GLY A 472 18.43 29.05 11.38
N GLN A 473 18.23 27.72 11.32
CA GLN A 473 19.31 26.80 11.04
C GLN A 473 19.71 26.87 9.56
N ARG A 474 21.01 27.08 9.30
CA ARG A 474 21.53 27.26 7.93
C ARG A 474 21.68 25.95 7.16
N SER A 475 21.91 24.84 7.86
CA SER A 475 22.04 23.52 7.26
C SER A 475 20.68 22.88 7.04
N GLN A 476 20.62 21.80 6.25
CA GLN A 476 19.41 20.98 6.12
C GLN A 476 19.31 19.98 7.28
N PRO A 477 18.12 19.60 7.76
CA PRO A 477 18.00 18.57 8.80
C PRO A 477 18.65 17.24 8.38
N ALA A 478 18.58 16.88 7.10
CA ALA A 478 19.23 15.69 6.53
C ALA A 478 20.76 15.64 6.75
N SER A 479 21.40 16.76 7.04
CA SER A 479 22.85 16.85 7.31
C SER A 479 23.23 16.61 8.77
N VAL A 480 22.23 16.50 9.67
CA VAL A 480 22.46 16.20 11.08
C VAL A 480 22.92 14.75 11.20
N ALA A 481 24.13 14.56 11.73
CA ALA A 481 24.59 13.25 12.15
C ALA A 481 23.86 12.85 13.44
N LEU A 482 22.92 11.91 13.35
CA LEU A 482 22.06 11.54 14.49
C LEU A 482 22.86 10.99 15.68
N ASP A 483 23.98 10.31 15.43
CA ASP A 483 24.87 9.83 16.51
C ASP A 483 25.47 10.99 17.34
N GLY A 484 25.54 12.20 16.77
CA GLY A 484 26.01 13.42 17.42
C GLY A 484 24.90 14.36 17.90
N LEU A 485 23.62 14.01 17.73
CA LEU A 485 22.49 14.83 18.17
C LEU A 485 22.42 14.82 19.71
N ARG A 486 22.48 16.00 20.34
CA ARG A 486 22.42 16.16 21.80
C ARG A 486 21.60 17.40 22.17
N TRP A 487 21.10 17.43 23.40
CA TRP A 487 20.54 18.63 24.01
C TRP A 487 21.56 19.78 24.06
N GLY A 488 21.06 21.00 23.93
CA GLY A 488 21.78 22.26 24.12
C GLY A 488 22.63 22.70 22.94
N GLN A 489 22.37 22.19 21.73
CA GLN A 489 23.16 22.56 20.54
C GLN A 489 22.60 23.78 19.79
N LEU A 490 21.39 24.25 20.10
CA LEU A 490 20.82 25.46 19.49
C LEU A 490 21.57 26.72 19.95
N ALA A 491 22.20 27.40 19.00
CA ALA A 491 22.98 28.62 19.25
C ALA A 491 22.07 29.83 19.57
N PRO A 492 22.23 30.48 20.75
CA PRO A 492 21.60 31.76 21.04
C PRO A 492 22.00 32.85 20.06
N GLY A 493 21.13 33.84 19.87
CA GLY A 493 21.31 34.98 18.97
C GLY A 493 21.02 34.68 17.49
N THR A 494 20.79 33.41 17.14
CA THR A 494 20.39 33.00 15.78
C THR A 494 19.06 33.69 15.40
N PRO A 495 19.00 34.45 14.29
CA PRO A 495 17.74 35.04 13.84
C PRO A 495 16.77 33.94 13.36
N LEU A 496 15.50 34.05 13.72
CA LEU A 496 14.46 33.17 13.21
C LEU A 496 14.31 33.32 11.68
N GLY A 497 13.93 32.23 11.04
CA GLY A 497 13.47 32.24 9.66
C GLY A 497 12.06 32.82 9.54
N LYS A 498 11.59 32.97 8.30
CA LYS A 498 10.22 33.42 8.04
C LYS A 498 9.21 32.37 8.49
N SER A 499 8.24 32.78 9.30
CA SER A 499 7.10 31.93 9.68
C SER A 499 6.29 31.53 8.44
N GLN A 500 5.93 30.25 8.37
CA GLN A 500 5.08 29.67 7.33
C GLN A 500 4.05 28.75 7.99
N ALA A 501 2.84 28.70 7.43
CA ALA A 501 1.85 27.72 7.86
C ALA A 501 2.38 26.29 7.54
N LEU A 502 2.65 25.51 8.59
CA LEU A 502 3.18 24.15 8.46
C LEU A 502 2.08 23.16 8.06
N PHE A 503 0.99 23.18 8.83
CA PHE A 503 -0.16 22.29 8.70
C PHE A 503 -1.42 23.12 8.97
N PRO A 504 -1.96 23.85 7.97
CA PRO A 504 -3.22 24.56 8.15
C PRO A 504 -4.31 23.56 8.56
N ARG A 505 -5.15 23.89 9.54
CA ARG A 505 -6.28 23.03 9.93
C ARG A 505 -7.22 22.84 8.75
N ILE A 506 -7.78 21.65 8.67
CA ILE A 506 -8.60 21.23 7.54
C ILE A 506 -9.98 20.84 8.04
N GLU A 507 -11.02 21.38 7.39
CA GLU A 507 -12.40 20.97 7.62
C GLU A 507 -12.62 19.55 7.10
N LYS A 508 -13.02 18.67 8.01
CA LYS A 508 -12.93 17.23 7.80
C LYS A 508 -13.84 16.74 6.68
N ALA A 509 -15.10 17.17 6.69
CA ALA A 509 -16.08 16.75 5.68
C ALA A 509 -15.66 17.22 4.28
N GLU A 510 -15.26 18.49 4.14
CA GLU A 510 -14.83 19.08 2.87
C GLU A 510 -13.58 18.38 2.31
N ALA A 511 -12.60 18.07 3.15
CA ALA A 511 -11.39 17.39 2.69
C ALA A 511 -11.61 15.95 2.26
N ILE A 512 -12.46 15.21 2.97
CA ILE A 512 -12.85 13.85 2.57
C ILE A 512 -13.57 13.90 1.22
N GLU A 513 -14.59 14.76 1.09
CA GLU A 513 -15.32 14.95 -0.16
C GLU A 513 -14.39 15.35 -1.32
N ARG A 514 -13.41 16.21 -1.06
CA ARG A 514 -12.43 16.62 -2.06
C ARG A 514 -11.49 15.47 -2.47
N MET A 515 -11.00 14.67 -1.51
CA MET A 515 -10.18 13.50 -1.85
C MET A 515 -10.98 12.44 -2.61
N GLU A 516 -12.22 12.16 -2.19
CA GLU A 516 -13.11 11.22 -2.85
C GLU A 516 -13.50 11.69 -4.27
N SER A 517 -13.76 12.98 -4.46
CA SER A 517 -14.04 13.52 -5.80
C SER A 517 -12.82 13.42 -6.72
N MET A 518 -11.62 13.74 -6.23
CA MET A 518 -10.37 13.59 -6.98
C MET A 518 -10.03 12.12 -7.32
N GLU A 519 -10.43 11.16 -6.48
CA GLU A 519 -10.26 9.72 -6.76
C GLU A 519 -11.25 9.23 -7.83
N ASN A 520 -12.48 9.76 -7.83
CA ASN A 520 -13.54 9.39 -8.76
C ASN A 520 -13.51 10.18 -10.08
N GLU A 521 -12.77 11.29 -10.15
CA GLU A 521 -12.49 11.95 -11.43
C GLU A 521 -11.79 10.93 -12.34
N PRO A 522 -12.27 10.74 -13.58
CA PRO A 522 -11.58 9.86 -14.51
C PRO A 522 -10.17 10.43 -14.67
N GLN A 523 -9.19 9.78 -14.04
CA GLN A 523 -7.79 10.01 -14.34
C GLN A 523 -7.72 9.94 -15.85
N LYS A 524 -7.40 11.06 -16.49
CA LYS A 524 -7.16 11.11 -17.94
C LYS A 524 -6.10 10.05 -18.20
N GLN A 525 -6.53 8.85 -18.58
CA GLN A 525 -5.67 7.94 -19.29
C GLN A 525 -5.14 8.77 -20.45
N PRO A 526 -3.82 8.85 -20.67
CA PRO A 526 -3.32 9.55 -21.82
C PRO A 526 -3.79 8.75 -23.03
N SER A 527 -4.89 9.20 -23.65
CA SER A 527 -5.22 8.88 -25.02
C SER A 527 -4.05 9.36 -25.88
N PRO A 528 -3.67 8.62 -26.94
CA PRO A 528 -2.53 8.98 -27.76
C PRO A 528 -2.68 10.41 -28.28
N ALA A 529 -1.63 11.21 -28.14
CA ALA A 529 -1.51 12.48 -28.82
C ALA A 529 -1.55 12.23 -30.33
N THR A 530 -2.71 12.42 -30.96
CA THR A 530 -2.80 12.55 -32.41
C THR A 530 -2.52 13.99 -32.78
N ALA A 531 -1.60 14.14 -33.74
CA ALA A 531 -1.20 15.40 -34.33
C ALA A 531 -2.39 16.21 -34.88
N ALA A 532 -2.30 17.54 -34.77
CA ALA A 532 -3.05 18.52 -35.55
C ALA A 532 -2.89 18.23 -37.07
N THR A 533 -3.80 18.45 -38.02
CA THR A 533 -4.96 19.35 -38.28
C THR A 533 -5.55 18.93 -39.67
N PRO A 534 -6.60 19.52 -40.32
CA PRO A 534 -7.61 20.50 -39.91
C PRO A 534 -9.09 20.16 -40.29
N ALA A 535 -10.01 20.91 -39.66
CA ALA A 535 -11.38 21.31 -40.02
C ALA A 535 -12.22 20.54 -41.08
N SER A 536 -13.39 20.05 -40.64
CA SER A 536 -14.64 20.09 -41.40
C SER A 536 -15.85 20.24 -40.47
N THR A 537 -16.74 21.16 -40.83
CA THR A 537 -17.96 21.61 -40.13
C THR A 537 -19.09 20.56 -40.07
N PRO A 538 -20.12 20.77 -39.22
CA PRO A 538 -20.94 19.71 -38.63
C PRO A 538 -22.20 19.37 -39.43
N VAL A 539 -22.70 18.13 -39.27
CA VAL A 539 -24.07 17.76 -39.61
C VAL A 539 -24.77 17.24 -38.36
N ALA A 540 -25.90 17.85 -38.06
CA ALA A 540 -26.78 17.58 -36.94
C ALA A 540 -27.53 16.24 -37.08
N GLY A 541 -27.73 15.57 -35.95
CA GLY A 541 -28.62 14.42 -35.81
C GLY A 541 -28.86 14.14 -34.33
N GLY A 542 -29.97 14.66 -33.80
CA GLY A 542 -30.35 14.51 -32.40
C GLY A 542 -30.85 13.11 -32.05
N ALA A 543 -30.53 12.68 -30.82
CA ALA A 543 -31.27 11.66 -30.10
C ALA A 543 -31.14 11.94 -28.60
N ALA A 544 -32.27 11.83 -27.91
CA ALA A 544 -32.55 12.38 -26.59
C ALA A 544 -31.73 11.75 -25.45
N ALA A 545 -31.36 12.60 -24.49
CA ALA A 545 -30.73 12.23 -23.23
C ALA A 545 -31.69 11.44 -22.33
N ALA A 546 -31.25 10.28 -21.85
CA ALA A 546 -31.83 9.59 -20.71
C ALA A 546 -31.02 9.92 -19.46
N ALA A 547 -31.73 10.36 -18.41
CA ALA A 547 -31.20 10.93 -17.19
C ALA A 547 -30.35 9.95 -16.34
N ALA A 548 -29.29 10.49 -15.72
CA ALA A 548 -28.54 9.85 -14.65
C ALA A 548 -29.40 9.69 -13.38
N PRO A 549 -29.22 8.63 -12.57
CA PRO A 549 -29.96 8.48 -11.33
C PRO A 549 -29.51 9.52 -10.28
N ALA A 550 -30.50 10.15 -9.63
CA ALA A 550 -30.29 11.11 -8.56
C ALA A 550 -29.58 10.46 -7.36
N ALA A 551 -28.66 11.22 -6.74
CA ALA A 551 -28.01 10.84 -5.49
C ALA A 551 -29.05 10.61 -4.39
N SER A 552 -29.01 9.44 -3.76
CA SER A 552 -29.89 9.08 -2.64
C SER A 552 -29.48 9.85 -1.37
N GLU A 553 -30.45 10.45 -0.68
CA GLU A 553 -30.26 10.98 0.67
C GLU A 553 -29.69 9.89 1.60
N LYS A 554 -28.68 10.25 2.40
CA LYS A 554 -28.07 9.32 3.36
C LYS A 554 -29.06 9.07 4.50
N ILE A 555 -29.39 7.81 4.75
CA ILE A 555 -30.27 7.40 5.86
C ILE A 555 -29.44 7.04 7.10
N GLY A 556 -30.03 7.20 8.29
CA GLY A 556 -29.38 6.78 9.53
C GLY A 556 -29.46 5.26 9.73
N ILE A 557 -28.65 4.72 10.64
CA ILE A 557 -28.72 3.28 11.01
C ILE A 557 -30.10 2.89 11.56
N GLU A 558 -30.80 3.84 12.20
CA GLU A 558 -32.17 3.68 12.68
C GLU A 558 -33.15 3.38 11.55
N ASP A 559 -32.91 3.93 10.35
CA ASP A 559 -33.76 3.67 9.19
C ASP A 559 -33.50 2.28 8.60
N PHE A 560 -32.26 1.79 8.65
CA PHE A 560 -31.94 0.42 8.30
C PHE A 560 -32.51 -0.57 9.33
N ALA A 561 -32.43 -0.26 10.62
CA ALA A 561 -32.97 -1.10 11.70
C ALA A 561 -34.50 -1.27 11.62
N LYS A 562 -35.21 -0.32 10.98
CA LYS A 562 -36.64 -0.43 10.68
C LYS A 562 -36.95 -1.45 9.59
N VAL A 563 -35.99 -1.90 8.78
CA VAL A 563 -36.23 -2.87 7.71
C VAL A 563 -36.03 -4.28 8.26
N GLU A 564 -37.09 -5.10 8.19
CA GLU A 564 -36.99 -6.51 8.57
C GLU A 564 -36.72 -7.36 7.34
N MET A 565 -35.56 -8.01 7.31
CA MET A 565 -35.16 -8.91 6.23
C MET A 565 -34.96 -10.34 6.74
N ARG A 566 -35.43 -11.31 5.97
CA ARG A 566 -35.29 -12.74 6.26
C ARG A 566 -34.83 -13.54 5.04
N VAL A 567 -34.20 -14.68 5.31
CA VAL A 567 -33.89 -15.68 4.28
C VAL A 567 -35.19 -16.38 3.90
N GLY A 568 -35.60 -16.27 2.63
CA GLY A 568 -36.78 -16.94 2.10
C GLY A 568 -36.42 -17.97 1.03
N GLN A 569 -37.13 -19.10 1.00
CA GLN A 569 -37.00 -20.10 -0.06
C GLN A 569 -38.14 -19.99 -1.06
N ILE A 570 -37.82 -19.86 -2.35
CA ILE A 570 -38.83 -19.82 -3.41
C ILE A 570 -39.42 -21.23 -3.60
N LYS A 571 -40.72 -21.38 -3.35
CA LYS A 571 -41.46 -22.65 -3.51
C LYS A 571 -42.08 -22.77 -4.89
N THR A 572 -42.65 -21.69 -5.41
CA THR A 572 -43.19 -21.64 -6.77
C THR A 572 -42.86 -20.30 -7.42
N ALA A 573 -42.80 -20.31 -8.76
CA ALA A 573 -42.59 -19.14 -9.57
C ALA A 573 -43.41 -19.25 -10.85
N GLU A 574 -44.17 -18.21 -11.19
CA GLU A 574 -45.04 -18.17 -12.37
C GLU A 574 -44.98 -16.79 -13.02
N ARG A 575 -45.14 -16.72 -14.35
CA ARG A 575 -45.28 -15.44 -15.05
C ARG A 575 -46.67 -14.85 -14.82
N ILE A 576 -46.75 -13.55 -14.59
CA ILE A 576 -48.04 -12.86 -14.46
C ILE A 576 -48.61 -12.60 -15.86
N VAL A 577 -49.80 -13.13 -16.12
CA VAL A 577 -50.51 -12.95 -17.41
C VAL A 577 -50.72 -11.45 -17.67
N GLY A 578 -50.22 -10.95 -18.80
CA GLY A 578 -50.30 -9.54 -19.18
C GLY A 578 -49.18 -8.65 -18.61
N ALA A 579 -48.11 -9.22 -18.05
CA ALA A 579 -46.94 -8.47 -17.57
C ALA A 579 -45.60 -9.14 -17.92
N ASP A 580 -44.89 -8.60 -18.93
CA ASP A 580 -43.66 -9.19 -19.47
C ASP A 580 -42.45 -9.16 -18.52
N LYS A 581 -42.53 -8.35 -17.45
CA LYS A 581 -41.43 -8.13 -16.50
C LYS A 581 -41.66 -8.76 -15.12
N LEU A 582 -42.85 -9.27 -14.83
CA LEU A 582 -43.22 -9.68 -13.47
C LEU A 582 -43.32 -11.20 -13.33
N LEU A 583 -42.70 -11.73 -12.27
CA LEU A 583 -42.96 -13.06 -11.74
C LEU A 583 -43.78 -12.96 -10.46
N LYS A 584 -44.74 -13.86 -10.32
CA LYS A 584 -45.45 -14.16 -9.08
C LYS A 584 -44.72 -15.31 -8.40
N LEU A 585 -44.22 -15.06 -7.20
CA LEU A 585 -43.43 -16.01 -6.43
C LEU A 585 -44.15 -16.34 -5.13
N THR A 586 -44.13 -17.61 -4.75
CA THR A 586 -44.53 -18.05 -3.42
C THR A 586 -43.27 -18.37 -2.65
N VAL A 587 -43.00 -17.61 -1.58
CA VAL A 587 -41.74 -17.65 -0.83
C VAL A 587 -42.02 -18.04 0.61
N ASP A 588 -41.39 -19.10 1.07
CA ASP A 588 -41.40 -19.57 2.45
C ASP A 588 -40.35 -18.79 3.25
N ILE A 589 -40.78 -18.01 4.24
CA ILE A 589 -39.91 -17.23 5.11
C ILE A 589 -39.74 -17.87 6.50
N GLY A 590 -40.02 -19.17 6.61
CA GLY A 590 -39.88 -19.97 7.82
C GLY A 590 -41.08 -19.89 8.76
N THR A 591 -41.62 -18.68 8.98
CA THR A 591 -42.81 -18.48 9.83
C THR A 591 -44.12 -18.61 9.05
N GLU A 592 -44.11 -18.27 7.77
CA GLU A 592 -45.28 -18.31 6.90
C GLU A 592 -44.85 -18.32 5.42
N ILE A 593 -45.81 -18.56 4.53
CA ILE A 593 -45.61 -18.55 3.08
C ILE A 593 -46.25 -17.28 2.51
N ARG A 594 -45.47 -16.49 1.77
CA ARG A 594 -45.90 -15.20 1.22
C ARG A 594 -45.90 -15.17 -0.29
N GLN A 595 -46.84 -14.43 -0.85
CA GLN A 595 -46.86 -14.09 -2.27
C GLN A 595 -46.07 -12.81 -2.52
N ILE A 596 -45.08 -12.85 -3.40
CA ILE A 596 -44.23 -11.72 -3.75
C ILE A 596 -44.18 -11.57 -5.27
N CYS A 597 -44.42 -10.36 -5.77
CA CYS A 597 -44.27 -10.03 -7.18
C CYS A 597 -42.90 -9.39 -7.42
N ALA A 598 -42.08 -9.97 -8.31
CA ALA A 598 -40.72 -9.51 -8.58
C ALA A 598 -40.51 -9.15 -10.07
N GLY A 599 -39.86 -8.02 -10.33
CA GLY A 599 -39.57 -7.48 -11.66
C GLY A 599 -38.43 -8.17 -12.42
N ILE A 600 -38.35 -9.50 -12.35
CA ILE A 600 -37.16 -10.27 -12.79
C ILE A 600 -37.44 -11.24 -13.95
N ALA A 601 -38.66 -11.23 -14.52
CA ALA A 601 -39.10 -12.23 -15.51
C ALA A 601 -38.31 -12.24 -16.82
N GLN A 602 -37.62 -11.15 -17.15
CA GLN A 602 -36.79 -11.02 -18.35
C GLN A 602 -35.41 -11.69 -18.20
N TYR A 603 -34.98 -11.97 -16.96
CA TYR A 603 -33.63 -12.45 -16.66
C TYR A 603 -33.60 -13.81 -15.98
N TYR A 604 -34.75 -14.27 -15.47
CA TYR A 604 -34.88 -15.55 -14.79
C TYR A 604 -36.06 -16.35 -15.33
N GLU A 605 -35.79 -17.60 -15.68
CA GLU A 605 -36.81 -18.61 -15.97
C GLU A 605 -37.42 -19.09 -14.64
N PRO A 606 -38.76 -19.16 -14.50
CA PRO A 606 -39.41 -19.53 -13.26
C PRO A 606 -38.91 -20.86 -12.65
N GLU A 607 -38.64 -21.85 -13.50
CA GLU A 607 -38.21 -23.19 -13.09
C GLU A 607 -36.85 -23.18 -12.39
N LYS A 608 -35.95 -22.27 -12.80
CA LYS A 608 -34.60 -22.13 -12.22
C LYS A 608 -34.60 -21.42 -10.87
N LEU A 609 -35.71 -20.82 -10.46
CA LEU A 609 -35.85 -20.09 -9.21
C LEU A 609 -36.33 -20.98 -8.06
N ILE A 610 -37.05 -22.06 -8.36
CA ILE A 610 -37.61 -22.97 -7.35
C ILE A 610 -36.46 -23.57 -6.53
N GLY A 611 -36.59 -23.53 -5.21
CA GLY A 611 -35.61 -24.03 -4.25
C GLY A 611 -34.51 -23.05 -3.85
N ARG A 612 -34.33 -21.93 -4.58
CA ARG A 612 -33.32 -20.91 -4.23
C ARG A 612 -33.66 -20.19 -2.93
N LYS A 613 -32.63 -19.96 -2.11
CA LYS A 613 -32.68 -19.12 -0.90
C LYS A 613 -32.29 -17.68 -1.26
N VAL A 614 -33.16 -16.73 -0.94
CA VAL A 614 -33.03 -15.31 -1.30
C VAL A 614 -33.28 -14.41 -0.09
N ALA A 615 -32.73 -13.20 -0.12
CA ALA A 615 -33.02 -12.17 0.88
C ALA A 615 -34.38 -11.51 0.58
N VAL A 616 -35.26 -11.48 1.58
CA VAL A 616 -36.64 -10.97 1.46
C VAL A 616 -36.88 -9.90 2.52
N VAL A 617 -37.36 -8.72 2.11
CA VAL A 617 -37.90 -7.70 3.02
C VAL A 617 -39.34 -8.08 3.37
N VAL A 618 -39.63 -8.25 4.66
CA VAL A 618 -40.90 -8.82 5.15
C VAL A 618 -41.82 -7.83 5.84
N ASN A 619 -41.37 -6.63 6.18
CA ASN A 619 -42.19 -5.63 6.88
C ASN A 619 -42.59 -4.42 6.02
N LEU A 620 -42.62 -4.59 4.69
CA LEU A 620 -43.20 -3.62 3.76
C LEU A 620 -44.72 -3.74 3.72
N ALA A 621 -45.40 -2.60 3.58
CA ALA A 621 -46.85 -2.59 3.35
C ALA A 621 -47.20 -3.31 2.02
N PRO A 622 -48.29 -4.10 1.98
CA PRO A 622 -48.69 -4.80 0.76
C PRO A 622 -48.93 -3.83 -0.41
N ARG A 623 -48.51 -4.24 -1.61
CA ARG A 623 -48.71 -3.43 -2.84
C ARG A 623 -49.28 -4.28 -3.97
N LYS A 624 -50.31 -3.78 -4.64
CA LYS A 624 -50.85 -4.41 -5.85
C LYS A 624 -50.03 -4.02 -7.09
N LEU A 625 -49.56 -5.02 -7.82
CA LEU A 625 -48.84 -4.89 -9.09
C LEU A 625 -49.62 -5.66 -10.15
N ARG A 626 -50.17 -4.95 -11.14
CA ARG A 626 -50.97 -5.54 -12.25
C ARG A 626 -52.09 -6.48 -11.75
N GLY A 627 -52.76 -6.09 -10.67
CA GLY A 627 -53.86 -6.85 -10.08
C GLY A 627 -53.44 -7.95 -9.10
N VAL A 628 -52.15 -8.25 -8.96
CA VAL A 628 -51.61 -9.26 -8.04
C VAL A 628 -51.00 -8.56 -6.83
N GLU A 629 -51.37 -8.97 -5.62
CA GLU A 629 -50.85 -8.40 -4.37
C GLU A 629 -49.47 -8.96 -4.02
N SER A 630 -48.52 -8.07 -3.69
CA SER A 630 -47.18 -8.41 -3.23
C SER A 630 -47.05 -8.09 -1.74
N ASN A 631 -46.76 -9.11 -0.93
CA ASN A 631 -46.67 -9.07 0.53
C ASN A 631 -45.21 -9.10 1.02
N GLY A 632 -44.31 -8.49 0.25
CA GLY A 632 -42.87 -8.44 0.51
C GLY A 632 -42.10 -8.01 -0.72
N MET A 633 -40.77 -7.97 -0.60
CA MET A 633 -39.86 -7.63 -1.71
C MET A 633 -38.62 -8.52 -1.66
N ILE A 634 -38.26 -9.13 -2.79
CA ILE A 634 -36.96 -9.81 -2.94
C ILE A 634 -35.90 -8.78 -3.28
N VAL A 635 -34.72 -8.91 -2.65
CA VAL A 635 -33.60 -8.00 -2.89
C VAL A 635 -32.73 -8.51 -4.04
N ALA A 636 -32.38 -7.61 -4.95
CA ALA A 636 -31.52 -7.88 -6.09
C ALA A 636 -30.56 -6.71 -6.31
N ALA A 637 -29.33 -7.02 -6.71
CA ALA A 637 -28.36 -6.02 -7.18
C ALA A 637 -28.63 -5.69 -8.65
N SER A 638 -28.52 -4.42 -9.02
CA SER A 638 -28.54 -3.99 -10.43
C SER A 638 -27.12 -4.00 -10.98
N VAL A 639 -26.84 -4.88 -11.94
CA VAL A 639 -25.50 -5.05 -12.52
C VAL A 639 -25.46 -4.54 -13.96
N GLY A 640 -24.45 -3.71 -14.25
CA GLY A 640 -24.22 -3.16 -15.58
C GLY A 640 -25.14 -1.98 -15.94
N PRO A 641 -24.87 -1.32 -17.09
CA PRO A 641 -25.55 -0.09 -17.51
C PRO A 641 -27.05 -0.26 -17.79
N GLU A 642 -27.51 -1.49 -18.06
CA GLU A 642 -28.93 -1.81 -18.29
C GLU A 642 -29.70 -2.18 -17.00
N GLY A 643 -29.01 -2.21 -15.85
CA GLY A 643 -29.63 -2.52 -14.56
C GLY A 643 -30.14 -3.96 -14.44
N ARG A 644 -29.35 -4.94 -14.91
CA ARG A 644 -29.74 -6.36 -14.84
C ARG A 644 -29.87 -6.80 -13.37
N PRO A 645 -31.02 -7.34 -12.94
CA PRO A 645 -31.19 -7.82 -11.57
C PRO A 645 -30.40 -9.11 -11.34
N VAL A 646 -29.63 -9.14 -10.27
CA VAL A 646 -28.96 -10.32 -9.72
C VAL A 646 -29.47 -10.54 -8.30
N LEU A 647 -30.19 -11.64 -8.07
CA LEU A 647 -30.80 -11.93 -6.77
C LEU A 647 -29.75 -12.02 -5.66
N ALA A 648 -29.97 -11.32 -4.55
CA ALA A 648 -29.20 -11.50 -3.33
C ALA A 648 -29.62 -12.81 -2.66
N GLY A 649 -28.70 -13.75 -2.54
CA GLY A 649 -28.94 -15.09 -2.00
C GLY A 649 -27.67 -15.71 -1.42
N PHE A 650 -27.79 -16.96 -0.97
CA PHE A 650 -26.75 -17.68 -0.22
C PHE A 650 -26.41 -18.97 -0.97
N PRO A 651 -25.58 -18.92 -2.03
CA PRO A 651 -25.32 -20.07 -2.89
C PRO A 651 -24.35 -21.09 -2.28
N ASP A 652 -23.40 -20.64 -1.45
CA ASP A 652 -22.28 -21.45 -0.94
C ASP A 652 -22.42 -21.82 0.55
N GLU A 653 -23.45 -21.30 1.22
CA GLU A 653 -23.70 -21.52 2.65
C GLU A 653 -25.15 -21.97 2.88
N ASP A 654 -25.34 -23.04 3.66
CA ASP A 654 -26.66 -23.55 3.99
C ASP A 654 -27.29 -22.75 5.14
N VAL A 655 -27.96 -21.64 4.80
CA VAL A 655 -28.59 -20.74 5.78
C VAL A 655 -30.04 -21.16 6.07
N GLU A 656 -30.45 -21.23 7.32
CA GLU A 656 -31.81 -21.64 7.73
C GLU A 656 -32.91 -20.73 7.12
N ILE A 657 -34.01 -21.34 6.67
CA ILE A 657 -35.17 -20.60 6.15
C ILE A 657 -35.79 -19.80 7.31
N GLY A 658 -35.97 -18.49 7.11
CA GLY A 658 -36.49 -17.57 8.11
C GLY A 658 -35.43 -16.90 8.99
N ALA A 659 -34.14 -17.23 8.80
CA ALA A 659 -33.05 -16.54 9.46
C ALA A 659 -33.11 -15.02 9.19
N ARG A 660 -32.95 -14.21 10.26
CA ARG A 660 -32.99 -12.74 10.17
C ARG A 660 -31.66 -12.20 9.65
N LEU A 661 -31.72 -11.37 8.61
CA LEU A 661 -30.57 -10.60 8.14
C LEU A 661 -30.40 -9.37 9.05
N LYS A 662 -29.16 -9.11 9.47
CA LYS A 662 -28.80 -8.04 10.41
C LYS A 662 -27.76 -7.12 9.80
#